data_AF-A0A925N9Z1-F1
#
_entry.id   AF-A0A925N9Z1-F1
#
_cell.length_a   1.000
_cell.length_b   1.000
_cell.length_c   1.000
_cell.angle_alpha   90.00
_cell.angle_beta   90.00
_cell.angle_gamma   90.00
#
_symmetry.space_group_name_H-M   'P 1'
#
loop_
_entity.id
_entity.type
_entity.pdbx_description
1 polymer ?
#
loop_
_entity_poly.entity_id
_entity_poly.type
_entity_poly.pdbx_seq_one_letter_code
_entity_poly.pdbx_strand_id
1 'polypeptide(L)'
;MSTLNAERLYALLPSVYRLRDAQQGHALRDLVGVIAQEFEALEEDIAQLYDDQFIETCADWAAPYIGDLIGYRPLHGVVPKVASPRTEVANTIGYRRRKGTAAMLEQLARDVTGWPARAVEFFEQLATTQYMNHTRLHAQATADLRSQPRMLSAHGAFNRLAHTAEMRRAETGAGRYNIPNVGLFLWRLLPLSVSQVPLTPEAGDASGAKFRVNPLGVDQPLFRKPLPEEQVTHIAEPANVPAPLRIRELALQMRAAQQTAQQLLQTDDYGAGRSLALFREGAVLPINRFVADDQPAMPEIRIADLRDVAGGWAHEAAIEADEIFIDPDRGRVLLGTTRAAQHADSPIIASYHRGFSREMAGGEYERTPIDATAVPTLVSGGADFQSALDAVASGGSVLVQDNLRYAFTPTFHVNGLTAEGEPGLEVVVAAGNGHRPLIAASGPITLGIGARGRLVLDGFVITGALQLAAFADDEPRELVLRHCTLLPGELGLRIEHPFARVVLEDCIVGSLQIDAEAELSASGCIIDAGSPEAVAIEGLADAAAGAELTLQACTVVGKLHTRLMRLASNTLFFARLAQPDDWAAPVWAERRQEGCVRFSFVPEGSLVPRRHRCLPDEQHPDVLPHFTSLRHADPGYAQLRSATALVLREGADDGGEIGAMHALHQPQREVNLRLRLDEYLRFGLHAGFFYVT
;
A
#
# COMPACT_ATOMS: atom_id res chain seq x y z
N MET A 1 -32.97 -14.40 7.77
CA MET A 1 -34.22 -13.73 8.21
C MET A 1 -34.62 -14.39 9.51
N SER A 2 -34.48 -13.69 10.63
CA SER A 2 -34.87 -14.19 11.96
C SER A 2 -36.30 -14.71 11.92
N THR A 3 -36.51 -15.90 12.47
CA THR A 3 -37.83 -16.51 12.49
C THR A 3 -38.70 -15.97 13.64
N LEU A 4 -38.12 -15.24 14.60
CA LEU A 4 -38.72 -14.82 15.87
C LEU A 4 -38.62 -13.31 16.13
N ASN A 5 -39.01 -12.48 15.16
CA ASN A 5 -39.02 -11.02 15.35
C ASN A 5 -40.07 -10.54 16.38
N ALA A 6 -39.88 -9.32 16.89
CA ALA A 6 -40.72 -8.71 17.93
C ALA A 6 -42.22 -8.67 17.55
N GLU A 7 -42.54 -8.39 16.29
CA GLU A 7 -43.93 -8.31 15.83
C GLU A 7 -44.61 -9.68 15.84
N ARG A 8 -43.89 -10.73 15.45
CA ARG A 8 -44.40 -12.10 15.44
C ARG A 8 -44.57 -12.63 16.85
N LEU A 9 -43.62 -12.38 17.75
CA LEU A 9 -43.75 -12.72 19.17
C LEU A 9 -44.92 -11.98 19.83
N TYR A 10 -45.07 -10.68 19.55
CA TYR A 10 -46.20 -9.91 20.05
C TYR A 10 -47.54 -10.41 19.47
N ALA A 11 -47.57 -10.82 18.19
CA ALA A 11 -48.77 -11.37 17.55
C ALA A 11 -49.23 -12.71 18.14
N LEU A 12 -48.32 -13.49 18.75
CA LEU A 12 -48.64 -14.73 19.47
C LEU A 12 -49.36 -14.47 20.80
N LEU A 13 -49.32 -13.25 21.34
CA LEU A 13 -50.06 -12.90 22.55
C LEU A 13 -51.58 -12.83 22.28
N PRO A 14 -52.43 -13.30 23.22
CA PRO A 14 -53.87 -13.19 23.11
C PRO A 14 -54.30 -11.74 22.88
N SER A 15 -55.31 -11.53 22.01
CA SER A 15 -55.76 -10.20 21.59
C SER A 15 -56.17 -9.29 22.75
N VAL A 16 -56.70 -9.87 23.84
CA VAL A 16 -57.08 -9.14 25.06
C VAL A 16 -55.91 -8.37 25.68
N TYR A 17 -54.71 -8.96 25.70
CA TYR A 17 -53.52 -8.31 26.26
C TYR A 17 -52.96 -7.25 25.32
N ARG A 18 -52.98 -7.50 24.01
CA ARG A 18 -52.54 -6.53 23.00
C ARG A 18 -53.40 -5.27 22.96
N LEU A 19 -54.71 -5.42 23.14
CA LEU A 19 -55.64 -4.28 23.21
C LEU A 19 -55.44 -3.45 24.48
N ARG A 20 -55.17 -4.09 25.63
CA ARG A 20 -54.86 -3.39 26.89
C ARG A 20 -53.52 -2.68 26.84
N ASP A 21 -52.51 -3.29 26.23
CA ASP A 21 -51.19 -2.68 26.06
C ASP A 21 -51.25 -1.44 25.16
N ALA A 22 -52.02 -1.49 24.07
CA ALA A 22 -52.28 -0.31 23.23
C ALA A 22 -52.96 0.84 23.99
N GLN A 23 -53.79 0.54 24.99
CA GLN A 23 -54.40 1.55 25.86
C GLN A 23 -53.43 2.10 26.91
N GLN A 24 -52.32 1.42 27.18
CA GLN A 24 -51.32 1.77 28.20
C GLN A 24 -49.99 2.23 27.61
N GLY A 25 -49.95 2.55 26.31
CA GLY A 25 -48.78 3.12 25.65
C GLY A 25 -47.72 2.11 25.19
N HIS A 26 -48.09 0.84 24.97
CA HIS A 26 -47.23 -0.20 24.36
C HIS A 26 -46.03 -0.71 25.18
N ALA A 27 -46.04 -0.55 26.51
CA ALA A 27 -44.95 -1.01 27.37
C ALA A 27 -44.68 -2.54 27.28
N LEU A 28 -45.72 -3.37 27.07
CA LEU A 28 -45.55 -4.81 26.88
C LEU A 28 -44.95 -5.13 25.51
N ARG A 29 -45.32 -4.40 24.45
CA ARG A 29 -44.70 -4.53 23.14
C ARG A 29 -43.21 -4.20 23.20
N ASP A 30 -42.84 -3.15 23.91
CA ASP A 30 -41.43 -2.75 24.08
C ASP A 30 -40.64 -3.81 24.84
N LEU A 31 -41.21 -4.38 25.93
CA LEU A 31 -40.61 -5.50 26.66
C LEU A 31 -40.45 -6.75 25.78
N VAL A 32 -41.46 -7.09 24.97
CA VAL A 32 -41.39 -8.19 24.00
C VAL A 32 -40.34 -7.89 22.93
N GLY A 33 -40.14 -6.62 22.56
CA GLY A 33 -39.07 -6.18 21.69
C GLY A 33 -37.68 -6.50 22.24
N VAL A 34 -37.43 -6.19 23.51
CA VAL A 34 -36.15 -6.54 24.17
C VAL A 34 -35.97 -8.06 24.24
N ILE A 35 -37.03 -8.81 24.57
CA ILE A 35 -36.96 -10.29 24.59
C ILE A 35 -36.66 -10.84 23.18
N ALA A 36 -37.26 -10.25 22.14
CA ALA A 36 -37.01 -10.66 20.76
C ALA A 36 -35.54 -10.45 20.34
N GLN A 37 -34.90 -9.38 20.79
CA GLN A 37 -33.47 -9.13 20.52
C GLN A 37 -32.59 -10.25 21.08
N GLU A 38 -32.86 -10.73 22.30
CA GLU A 38 -32.12 -11.84 22.88
C GLU A 38 -32.38 -13.17 22.14
N PHE A 39 -33.60 -13.39 21.66
CA PHE A 39 -33.90 -14.56 20.81
C PHE A 39 -33.22 -14.48 19.44
N GLU A 40 -33.12 -13.29 18.86
CA GLU A 40 -32.38 -13.06 17.61
C GLU A 40 -30.90 -13.33 17.80
N ALA A 41 -30.29 -12.83 18.88
CA ALA A 41 -28.91 -13.14 19.22
C ALA A 41 -28.67 -14.66 19.41
N LEU A 42 -29.60 -15.35 20.08
CA LEU A 42 -29.51 -16.81 20.24
C LEU A 42 -29.67 -17.57 18.91
N GLU A 43 -30.56 -17.11 18.02
CA GLU A 43 -30.73 -17.70 16.69
C GLU A 43 -29.47 -17.51 15.84
N GLU A 44 -28.83 -16.34 15.93
CA GLU A 44 -27.54 -16.04 15.30
C GLU A 44 -26.41 -16.91 15.86
N ASP A 45 -26.31 -17.06 17.19
CA ASP A 45 -25.34 -17.94 17.84
C ASP A 45 -25.52 -19.40 17.38
N ILE A 46 -26.76 -19.89 17.29
CA ILE A 46 -27.04 -21.25 16.79
C ILE A 46 -26.64 -21.38 15.33
N ALA A 47 -26.94 -20.38 14.50
CA ALA A 47 -26.51 -20.38 13.10
C ALA A 47 -24.98 -20.40 13.00
N GLN A 48 -24.29 -19.59 13.79
CA GLN A 48 -22.83 -19.57 13.87
C GLN A 48 -22.25 -20.92 14.31
N LEU A 49 -22.91 -21.64 15.23
CA LEU A 49 -22.49 -23.00 15.61
C LEU A 49 -22.59 -24.03 14.47
N TYR A 50 -23.53 -23.86 13.53
CA TYR A 50 -23.57 -24.68 12.32
C TYR A 50 -22.47 -24.27 11.33
N ASP A 51 -22.22 -22.96 11.20
CA ASP A 51 -21.13 -22.43 10.39
C ASP A 51 -19.75 -22.84 10.92
N ASP A 52 -19.61 -23.01 12.25
CA ASP A 52 -18.40 -23.49 12.92
C ASP A 52 -17.99 -24.92 12.53
N GLN A 53 -18.85 -25.66 11.82
CA GLN A 53 -18.53 -26.98 11.27
C GLN A 53 -17.74 -26.90 9.95
N PHE A 54 -17.72 -25.75 9.29
CA PHE A 54 -17.09 -25.55 7.99
C PHE A 54 -15.95 -24.54 8.11
N ILE A 55 -14.77 -24.88 7.57
CA ILE A 55 -13.59 -24.02 7.72
C ILE A 55 -13.76 -22.65 7.05
N GLU A 56 -14.61 -22.56 6.03
CA GLU A 56 -14.88 -21.33 5.29
C GLU A 56 -15.68 -20.32 6.13
N THR A 57 -16.64 -20.80 6.92
CA THR A 57 -17.61 -19.97 7.65
C THR A 57 -17.43 -19.98 9.16
N CYS A 58 -16.56 -20.84 9.70
CA CYS A 58 -16.34 -20.93 11.14
C CYS A 58 -15.78 -19.65 11.74
N ALA A 59 -16.06 -19.44 13.02
CA ALA A 59 -15.37 -18.45 13.84
C ALA A 59 -13.88 -18.81 14.02
N ASP A 60 -13.03 -17.81 14.24
CA ASP A 60 -11.57 -18.00 14.29
C ASP A 60 -11.11 -18.93 15.41
N TRP A 61 -11.88 -19.01 16.50
CA TRP A 61 -11.57 -19.92 17.62
C TRP A 61 -11.75 -21.41 17.24
N ALA A 62 -12.62 -21.72 16.28
CA ALA A 62 -12.94 -23.10 15.87
C ALA A 62 -11.91 -23.66 14.86
N ALA A 63 -11.27 -22.80 14.07
CA ALA A 63 -10.33 -23.21 13.02
C ALA A 63 -9.17 -24.12 13.53
N PRO A 64 -8.53 -23.85 14.69
CA PRO A 64 -7.51 -24.75 15.23
C PRO A 64 -8.02 -26.15 15.56
N TYR A 65 -9.26 -26.28 16.05
CA TYR A 65 -9.86 -27.59 16.39
C TYR A 65 -10.16 -28.40 15.13
N ILE A 66 -10.64 -27.76 14.06
CA ILE A 66 -10.79 -28.40 12.75
C ILE A 66 -9.40 -28.84 12.24
N GLY A 67 -8.39 -28.00 12.43
CA GLY A 67 -7.00 -28.32 12.12
C GLY A 67 -6.48 -29.58 12.82
N ASP A 68 -6.76 -29.73 14.11
CA ASP A 68 -6.32 -30.90 14.89
C ASP A 68 -6.87 -32.22 14.33
N LEU A 69 -8.12 -32.22 13.83
CA LEU A 69 -8.74 -33.41 13.21
C LEU A 69 -7.99 -33.91 11.97
N ILE A 70 -7.41 -32.98 11.21
CA ILE A 70 -6.64 -33.28 10.00
C ILE A 70 -5.12 -33.34 10.28
N GLY A 71 -4.71 -33.22 11.54
CA GLY A 71 -3.32 -33.22 11.96
C GLY A 71 -2.53 -32.01 11.44
N TYR A 72 -3.19 -30.85 11.28
CA TYR A 72 -2.53 -29.56 11.09
C TYR A 72 -1.78 -29.22 12.39
N ARG A 73 -0.53 -28.76 12.25
CA ARG A 73 0.26 -28.30 13.39
C ARG A 73 0.21 -26.77 13.42
N PRO A 74 -0.36 -26.15 14.46
CA PRO A 74 -0.32 -24.70 14.58
C PRO A 74 1.14 -24.25 14.73
N LEU A 75 1.50 -23.16 14.05
CA LEU A 75 2.78 -22.49 14.27
C LEU A 75 2.65 -21.72 15.59
N HIS A 76 3.29 -22.21 16.65
CA HIS A 76 3.27 -21.55 17.94
C HIS A 76 4.15 -20.30 17.92
N GLY A 77 3.52 -19.17 18.16
CA GLY A 77 4.17 -17.86 18.22
C GLY A 77 4.12 -17.17 16.88
N VAL A 78 3.90 -15.85 16.94
CA VAL A 78 3.99 -14.89 15.85
C VAL A 78 2.65 -14.54 15.18
N VAL A 79 2.01 -13.54 15.80
CA VAL A 79 1.00 -12.58 15.32
C VAL A 79 -0.16 -13.14 14.46
N PRO A 80 -1.38 -13.28 15.03
CA PRO A 80 -2.62 -13.62 14.32
C PRO A 80 -2.97 -12.71 13.12
N LYS A 81 -2.32 -11.55 12.98
CA LYS A 81 -2.58 -10.56 11.91
C LYS A 81 -1.91 -10.90 10.57
N VAL A 82 -1.00 -11.86 10.50
CA VAL A 82 -0.15 -12.07 9.31
C VAL A 82 -0.78 -13.00 8.27
N ALA A 83 -1.47 -14.05 8.73
CA ALA A 83 -2.31 -14.92 7.91
C ALA A 83 -3.25 -15.71 8.85
N SER A 84 -4.55 -15.79 8.53
CA SER A 84 -5.47 -16.63 9.29
C SER A 84 -5.08 -18.10 9.10
N PRO A 85 -5.03 -18.93 10.15
CA PRO A 85 -4.75 -20.37 10.04
C PRO A 85 -5.79 -21.09 9.16
N ARG A 86 -6.95 -20.45 8.91
CA ARG A 86 -8.05 -20.95 8.10
C ARG A 86 -7.62 -21.44 6.72
N THR A 87 -6.84 -20.65 5.98
CA THR A 87 -6.41 -21.00 4.62
C THR A 87 -5.51 -22.24 4.64
N GLU A 88 -4.57 -22.30 5.60
CA GLU A 88 -3.70 -23.47 5.74
C GLU A 88 -4.47 -24.73 6.14
N VAL A 89 -5.40 -24.61 7.09
CA VAL A 89 -6.25 -25.73 7.54
C VAL A 89 -7.08 -26.25 6.37
N ALA A 90 -7.75 -25.36 5.63
CA ALA A 90 -8.56 -25.73 4.47
C ALA A 90 -7.75 -26.50 3.40
N ASN A 91 -6.51 -26.08 3.15
CA ASN A 91 -5.68 -26.64 2.09
C ASN A 91 -4.77 -27.81 2.51
N THR A 92 -4.71 -28.15 3.81
CA THR A 92 -3.79 -29.17 4.36
C THR A 92 -3.90 -30.53 3.67
N ILE A 93 -5.12 -31.03 3.44
CA ILE A 93 -5.33 -32.30 2.72
C ILE A 93 -4.82 -32.19 1.27
N GLY A 94 -5.11 -31.07 0.61
CA GLY A 94 -4.66 -30.77 -0.75
C GLY A 94 -3.14 -30.69 -0.87
N TYR A 95 -2.44 -30.14 0.13
CA TYR A 95 -0.98 -30.10 0.18
C TYR A 95 -0.37 -31.49 0.25
N ARG A 96 -0.89 -32.34 1.16
CA ARG A 96 -0.38 -33.71 1.36
C ARG A 96 -0.53 -34.57 0.12
N ARG A 97 -1.65 -34.44 -0.60
CA ARG A 97 -1.89 -35.17 -1.86
C ARG A 97 -0.95 -34.75 -2.99
N ARG A 98 -0.41 -33.53 -2.94
CA ARG A 98 0.46 -32.96 -3.97
C ARG A 98 1.85 -32.64 -3.43
N LYS A 99 2.28 -33.39 -2.41
CA LYS A 99 3.52 -33.11 -1.69
C LYS A 99 4.72 -33.05 -2.65
N GLY A 100 5.48 -31.97 -2.57
CA GLY A 100 6.68 -31.77 -3.35
C GLY A 100 6.49 -31.47 -4.84
N THR A 101 5.31 -31.05 -5.29
CA THR A 101 5.15 -30.45 -6.63
C THR A 101 5.38 -28.94 -6.59
N ALA A 102 5.87 -28.36 -7.69
CA ALA A 102 6.13 -26.91 -7.78
C ALA A 102 4.88 -26.07 -7.48
N ALA A 103 3.74 -26.38 -8.11
CA ALA A 103 2.47 -25.68 -7.88
C ALA A 103 1.99 -25.76 -6.41
N MET A 104 2.25 -26.86 -5.70
CA MET A 104 1.91 -26.94 -4.28
C MET A 104 2.82 -26.04 -3.44
N LEU A 105 4.13 -25.97 -3.74
CA LEU A 105 5.06 -25.07 -3.03
C LEU A 105 4.70 -23.59 -3.25
N GLU A 106 4.23 -23.22 -4.45
CA GLU A 106 3.70 -21.88 -4.74
C GLU A 106 2.48 -21.55 -3.89
N GLN A 107 1.51 -22.47 -3.85
CA GLN A 107 0.31 -22.32 -3.02
C GLN A 107 0.66 -22.24 -1.53
N LEU A 108 1.56 -23.11 -1.04
CA LEU A 108 2.00 -23.08 0.34
C LEU A 108 2.66 -21.75 0.71
N ALA A 109 3.53 -21.23 -0.17
CA ALA A 109 4.16 -19.93 0.05
C ALA A 109 3.11 -18.80 0.11
N ARG A 110 2.13 -18.81 -0.81
CA ARG A 110 1.03 -17.85 -0.83
C ARG A 110 0.17 -17.92 0.44
N ASP A 111 -0.20 -19.11 0.87
CA ASP A 111 -1.13 -19.29 2.00
C ASP A 111 -0.46 -19.02 3.36
N VAL A 112 0.85 -19.25 3.48
CA VAL A 112 1.61 -18.98 4.72
C VAL A 112 2.05 -17.51 4.82
N THR A 113 2.47 -16.91 3.70
CA THR A 113 3.08 -15.57 3.71
C THR A 113 2.18 -14.48 3.17
N GLY A 114 1.09 -14.82 2.48
CA GLY A 114 0.29 -13.89 1.68
C GLY A 114 0.98 -13.41 0.40
N TRP A 115 2.22 -13.82 0.12
CA TRP A 115 2.96 -13.37 -1.06
C TRP A 115 2.72 -14.27 -2.27
N PRO A 116 2.44 -13.70 -3.46
CA PRO A 116 2.54 -14.45 -4.70
C PRO A 116 3.92 -15.08 -4.82
N ALA A 117 3.95 -16.32 -5.29
CA ALA A 117 5.16 -17.12 -5.33
C ALA A 117 5.29 -17.88 -6.65
N ARG A 118 6.54 -18.11 -7.08
CA ARG A 118 6.88 -19.02 -8.17
C ARG A 118 7.95 -20.00 -7.74
N ALA A 119 7.68 -21.28 -7.86
CA ALA A 119 8.61 -22.35 -7.60
C ALA A 119 9.33 -22.74 -8.88
N VAL A 120 10.66 -22.71 -8.82
CA VAL A 120 11.54 -23.02 -9.94
C VAL A 120 12.40 -24.22 -9.57
N GLU A 121 12.20 -25.30 -10.31
CA GLU A 121 13.02 -26.50 -10.22
C GLU A 121 14.31 -26.28 -11.03
N PHE A 122 15.40 -25.95 -10.34
CA PHE A 122 16.63 -25.54 -11.02
C PHE A 122 17.30 -26.64 -11.83
N PHE A 123 17.01 -27.92 -11.53
CA PHE A 123 17.47 -29.05 -12.35
C PHE A 123 16.91 -29.01 -13.78
N GLU A 124 15.73 -28.41 -13.98
CA GLU A 124 15.17 -28.24 -15.32
C GLU A 124 15.98 -27.25 -16.16
N GLN A 125 16.66 -26.32 -15.50
CA GLN A 125 17.48 -25.27 -16.10
C GLN A 125 18.97 -25.65 -16.17
N LEU A 126 19.32 -26.92 -16.00
CA LEU A 126 20.70 -27.39 -16.17
C LEU A 126 21.00 -27.74 -17.62
N ALA A 127 22.15 -27.27 -18.10
CA ALA A 127 22.73 -27.74 -19.35
C ALA A 127 23.17 -29.21 -19.16
N THR A 128 22.69 -30.10 -20.03
CA THR A 128 22.99 -31.52 -19.98
C THR A 128 23.28 -32.08 -21.37
N THR A 129 24.11 -33.12 -21.43
CA THR A 129 24.28 -33.92 -22.64
C THR A 129 22.99 -34.72 -22.90
N GLN A 130 22.43 -34.60 -24.10
CA GLN A 130 21.14 -35.20 -24.45
C GLN A 130 21.19 -36.73 -24.40
N TYR A 131 20.28 -37.35 -23.65
CA TYR A 131 20.04 -38.78 -23.68
C TYR A 131 19.03 -39.09 -24.78
N MET A 132 19.39 -39.92 -25.76
CA MET A 132 18.57 -40.10 -26.98
C MET A 132 17.18 -40.72 -26.74
N ASN A 133 16.99 -41.45 -25.63
CA ASN A 133 15.66 -41.98 -25.26
C ASN A 133 14.78 -40.95 -24.52
N HIS A 134 15.35 -39.81 -24.11
CA HIS A 134 14.63 -38.74 -23.44
C HIS A 134 15.22 -37.38 -23.84
N THR A 135 14.89 -36.94 -25.06
CA THR A 135 15.37 -35.67 -25.59
C THR A 135 14.62 -34.49 -24.99
N ARG A 136 15.36 -33.53 -24.45
CA ARG A 136 14.84 -32.31 -23.83
C ARG A 136 14.96 -31.14 -24.79
N LEU A 137 14.02 -31.01 -25.73
CA LEU A 137 14.04 -29.97 -26.76
C LEU A 137 13.86 -28.55 -26.20
N HIS A 138 13.21 -28.41 -25.05
CA HIS A 138 13.01 -27.14 -24.37
C HIS A 138 14.28 -26.62 -23.66
N ALA A 139 15.20 -27.51 -23.26
CA ALA A 139 16.40 -27.19 -22.48
C ALA A 139 17.62 -27.02 -23.40
N GLN A 140 17.66 -25.93 -24.15
CA GLN A 140 18.76 -25.61 -25.05
C GLN A 140 20.01 -25.23 -24.26
N ALA A 141 21.13 -25.90 -24.52
CA ALA A 141 22.40 -25.66 -23.82
C ALA A 141 23.00 -24.26 -24.11
N THR A 142 22.70 -23.69 -25.28
CA THR A 142 23.16 -22.36 -25.69
C THR A 142 22.01 -21.36 -25.69
N ALA A 143 22.25 -20.16 -25.15
CA ALA A 143 21.32 -19.07 -25.17
C ALA A 143 21.21 -18.44 -26.57
N ASP A 144 19.98 -18.27 -27.09
CA ASP A 144 19.74 -17.46 -28.28
C ASP A 144 19.64 -15.98 -27.91
N LEU A 145 20.71 -15.22 -28.18
CA LEU A 145 20.79 -13.79 -27.90
C LEU A 145 19.79 -12.95 -28.73
N ARG A 146 19.22 -13.49 -29.80
CA ARG A 146 18.18 -12.80 -30.59
C ARG A 146 16.81 -12.89 -29.94
N SER A 147 16.61 -13.88 -29.06
CA SER A 147 15.37 -14.04 -28.31
C SER A 147 15.32 -13.07 -27.14
N GLN A 148 14.92 -11.82 -27.41
CA GLN A 148 14.83 -10.77 -26.40
C GLN A 148 14.00 -11.17 -25.17
N PRO A 149 12.82 -11.82 -25.27
CA PRO A 149 12.05 -12.23 -24.10
C PRO A 149 12.80 -13.21 -23.18
N ARG A 150 13.56 -14.15 -23.75
CA ARG A 150 14.37 -15.10 -22.98
C ARG A 150 15.55 -14.42 -22.29
N MET A 151 16.12 -13.39 -22.92
CA MET A 151 17.22 -12.62 -22.33
C MET A 151 16.74 -11.74 -21.18
N LEU A 152 15.54 -11.14 -21.30
CA LEU A 152 14.96 -10.31 -20.25
C LEU A 152 14.58 -11.11 -19.00
N SER A 153 14.17 -12.38 -19.15
CA SER A 153 13.84 -13.25 -18.03
C SER A 153 15.03 -14.02 -17.45
N ALA A 154 16.25 -13.80 -17.98
CA ALA A 154 17.45 -14.49 -17.54
C ALA A 154 17.69 -14.28 -16.04
N HIS A 155 18.12 -15.33 -15.35
CA HIS A 155 18.41 -15.34 -13.91
C HIS A 155 17.24 -14.98 -12.96
N GLY A 156 16.04 -14.72 -13.49
CA GLY A 156 14.83 -14.47 -12.70
C GLY A 156 13.93 -15.70 -12.54
N ALA A 157 12.74 -15.49 -11.98
CA ALA A 157 11.73 -16.54 -11.75
C ALA A 157 11.23 -17.22 -13.04
N PHE A 158 11.28 -16.50 -14.16
CA PHE A 158 10.82 -16.96 -15.47
C PHE A 158 11.98 -17.28 -16.42
N ASN A 159 13.16 -17.57 -15.87
CA ASN A 159 14.33 -17.96 -16.65
C ASN A 159 14.03 -19.22 -17.49
N ARG A 160 14.40 -19.17 -18.76
CA ARG A 160 14.30 -20.31 -19.70
C ARG A 160 15.67 -20.75 -20.24
N LEU A 161 16.75 -20.12 -19.78
CA LEU A 161 18.11 -20.44 -20.19
C LEU A 161 18.67 -21.58 -19.35
N ALA A 162 19.40 -22.47 -20.01
CA ALA A 162 20.17 -23.50 -19.32
C ALA A 162 21.47 -22.91 -18.76
N HIS A 163 21.89 -23.42 -17.59
CA HIS A 163 23.06 -22.99 -16.86
C HIS A 163 23.95 -24.18 -16.51
N THR A 164 25.22 -23.91 -16.22
CA THR A 164 26.13 -24.93 -15.68
C THR A 164 25.80 -25.23 -14.23
N ALA A 165 26.06 -26.45 -13.79
CA ALA A 165 25.79 -26.86 -12.41
C ALA A 165 26.64 -26.07 -11.39
N GLU A 166 26.00 -25.63 -10.32
CA GLU A 166 26.60 -25.01 -9.15
C GLU A 166 26.53 -25.98 -7.97
N MET A 167 27.60 -26.10 -7.19
CA MET A 167 27.64 -27.06 -6.06
C MET A 167 27.07 -26.51 -4.75
N ARG A 168 26.74 -25.21 -4.71
CA ARG A 168 26.24 -24.53 -3.52
C ARG A 168 24.74 -24.79 -3.31
N ARG A 169 24.29 -24.77 -2.05
CA ARG A 169 22.88 -24.95 -1.68
C ARG A 169 22.08 -23.67 -1.93
N ALA A 170 20.81 -23.83 -2.29
CA ALA A 170 19.90 -22.71 -2.50
C ALA A 170 19.51 -21.97 -1.21
N GLU A 171 19.46 -22.67 -0.09
CA GLU A 171 19.15 -22.11 1.24
C GLU A 171 20.08 -20.97 1.64
N THR A 172 21.35 -21.01 1.23
CA THR A 172 22.33 -19.96 1.56
C THR A 172 22.29 -18.77 0.61
N GLY A 173 21.38 -18.76 -0.37
CA GLY A 173 21.28 -17.73 -1.41
C GLY A 173 22.44 -17.70 -2.42
N ALA A 174 23.47 -18.52 -2.21
CA ALA A 174 24.72 -18.49 -2.97
C ALA A 174 24.77 -19.48 -4.14
N GLY A 175 23.90 -20.49 -4.16
CA GLY A 175 23.81 -21.49 -5.24
C GLY A 175 22.42 -21.60 -5.82
N ARG A 176 22.26 -21.56 -7.15
CA ARG A 176 20.94 -21.71 -7.79
C ARG A 176 20.85 -23.02 -8.56
N TYR A 177 21.67 -23.14 -9.59
CA TYR A 177 21.51 -24.16 -10.62
C TYR A 177 22.10 -25.51 -10.18
N ASN A 178 21.33 -26.33 -9.47
CA ASN A 178 21.75 -27.69 -9.08
C ASN A 178 20.56 -28.64 -9.04
N ILE A 179 20.83 -29.95 -9.09
CA ILE A 179 19.80 -31.01 -9.05
C ILE A 179 18.90 -30.91 -7.80
N PRO A 180 19.44 -30.82 -6.57
CA PRO A 180 18.61 -30.75 -5.37
C PRO A 180 18.01 -29.36 -5.13
N ASN A 181 18.38 -28.33 -5.90
CA ASN A 181 17.99 -26.97 -5.58
C ASN A 181 16.62 -26.61 -6.17
N VAL A 182 15.76 -26.03 -5.34
CA VAL A 182 14.49 -25.41 -5.72
C VAL A 182 14.52 -23.94 -5.30
N GLY A 183 14.11 -23.04 -6.19
CA GLY A 183 13.99 -21.62 -5.88
C GLY A 183 12.53 -21.23 -5.68
N LEU A 184 12.22 -20.58 -4.56
CA LEU A 184 10.94 -19.92 -4.34
C LEU A 184 11.15 -18.42 -4.54
N PHE A 185 10.63 -17.90 -5.65
CA PHE A 185 10.59 -16.48 -5.92
C PHE A 185 9.35 -15.88 -5.28
N LEU A 186 9.53 -14.89 -4.41
CA LEU A 186 8.47 -14.30 -3.59
C LEU A 186 8.31 -12.82 -3.95
N TRP A 187 7.09 -12.41 -4.25
CA TRP A 187 6.75 -11.03 -4.56
C TRP A 187 6.18 -10.33 -3.33
N ARG A 188 6.95 -9.36 -2.81
CA ARG A 188 6.59 -8.62 -1.59
C ARG A 188 5.83 -7.31 -1.87
N LEU A 189 5.77 -6.90 -3.12
CA LEU A 189 5.12 -5.65 -3.53
C LEU A 189 3.67 -5.89 -3.93
N LEU A 190 2.80 -4.97 -3.50
CA LEU A 190 1.38 -4.96 -3.77
C LEU A 190 1.06 -4.09 -5.00
N PRO A 191 0.15 -4.53 -5.87
CA PRO A 191 -0.42 -3.70 -6.94
C PRO A 191 -1.55 -2.83 -6.38
N LEU A 192 -1.24 -1.61 -5.91
CA LEU A 192 -2.24 -0.68 -5.40
C LEU A 192 -2.96 0.02 -6.55
N SER A 193 -4.30 0.01 -6.55
CA SER A 193 -5.13 0.64 -7.58
C SER A 193 -5.04 2.17 -7.54
N VAL A 194 -5.08 2.77 -8.73
CA VAL A 194 -5.37 4.19 -8.96
C VAL A 194 -6.35 4.24 -10.13
N SER A 195 -7.62 4.48 -9.84
CA SER A 195 -8.73 4.33 -10.80
C SER A 195 -9.39 5.67 -11.12
N GLN A 196 -9.86 5.79 -12.36
CA GLN A 196 -10.63 6.94 -12.84
C GLN A 196 -9.93 8.31 -12.67
N VAL A 197 -8.62 8.37 -12.91
CA VAL A 197 -7.84 9.61 -12.78
C VAL A 197 -7.58 10.25 -14.14
N PRO A 198 -7.93 11.54 -14.37
CA PRO A 198 -7.59 12.24 -15.60
C PRO A 198 -6.07 12.32 -15.83
N LEU A 199 -5.64 12.28 -17.10
CA LEU A 199 -4.23 12.47 -17.43
C LEU A 199 -3.74 13.86 -16.98
N THR A 200 -2.56 13.90 -16.37
CA THR A 200 -1.95 15.15 -15.90
C THR A 200 -1.02 15.72 -16.97
N PRO A 201 -1.21 16.98 -17.41
CA PRO A 201 -0.35 17.59 -18.42
C PRO A 201 1.08 17.80 -17.91
N GLU A 202 2.05 17.66 -18.80
CA GLU A 202 3.46 17.98 -18.51
C GLU A 202 3.62 19.49 -18.34
N ALA A 203 4.22 19.90 -17.21
CA ALA A 203 4.46 21.31 -16.94
C ALA A 203 5.42 21.91 -17.96
N GLY A 204 5.03 23.01 -18.62
CA GLY A 204 5.86 23.71 -19.60
C GLY A 204 5.89 23.09 -21.00
N ASP A 205 5.07 22.08 -21.28
CA ASP A 205 4.92 21.56 -22.65
C ASP A 205 4.11 22.52 -23.53
N ALA A 206 4.78 23.14 -24.48
CA ALA A 206 4.14 24.05 -25.44
C ALA A 206 3.25 23.31 -26.47
N SER A 207 3.43 22.00 -26.65
CA SER A 207 2.65 21.21 -27.61
C SER A 207 1.27 20.79 -27.08
N GLY A 208 1.09 20.77 -25.76
CA GLY A 208 -0.13 20.29 -25.10
C GLY A 208 -0.39 18.78 -25.33
N ALA A 209 0.64 18.03 -25.72
CA ALA A 209 0.54 16.63 -26.12
C ALA A 209 1.16 15.66 -25.10
N LYS A 210 1.95 16.18 -24.16
CA LYS A 210 2.68 15.38 -23.16
C LYS A 210 1.90 15.29 -21.86
N PHE A 211 1.68 14.07 -21.40
CA PHE A 211 0.92 13.77 -20.20
C PHE A 211 1.59 12.69 -19.35
N ARG A 212 1.16 12.63 -18.09
CA ARG A 212 1.52 11.58 -17.13
C ARG A 212 0.26 11.00 -16.53
N VAL A 213 0.31 9.70 -16.24
CA VAL A 213 -0.78 8.99 -15.54
C VAL A 213 -0.79 9.30 -14.03
N ASN A 214 0.36 9.66 -13.46
CA ASN A 214 0.44 10.03 -12.06
C ASN A 214 -0.12 11.46 -11.88
N PRO A 215 -1.15 11.65 -11.03
CA PRO A 215 -1.78 12.94 -10.83
C PRO A 215 -0.86 14.00 -10.17
N LEU A 216 0.25 13.57 -9.57
CA LEU A 216 1.31 14.45 -9.06
C LEU A 216 2.25 14.96 -10.16
N GLY A 217 2.11 14.49 -11.41
CA GLY A 217 2.97 14.92 -12.52
C GLY A 217 4.39 14.37 -12.46
N VAL A 218 4.63 13.25 -11.79
CA VAL A 218 5.97 12.62 -11.68
C VAL A 218 6.06 11.30 -12.46
N ASP A 219 7.27 10.92 -12.86
CA ASP A 219 7.54 9.58 -13.41
C ASP A 219 7.28 8.50 -12.35
N GLN A 220 6.48 7.49 -12.71
CA GLN A 220 6.21 6.33 -11.87
C GLN A 220 6.00 5.08 -12.74
N PRO A 221 6.68 3.95 -12.44
CA PRO A 221 6.44 2.71 -13.16
C PRO A 221 5.03 2.19 -12.88
N LEU A 222 4.34 1.80 -13.95
CA LEU A 222 3.06 1.12 -13.88
C LEU A 222 3.26 -0.33 -13.42
N PHE A 223 2.28 -0.87 -12.71
CA PHE A 223 2.38 -2.18 -12.07
C PHE A 223 1.31 -3.14 -12.58
N ARG A 224 1.67 -4.41 -12.69
CA ARG A 224 0.77 -5.49 -13.13
C ARG A 224 -0.20 -5.84 -12.02
N LYS A 225 -1.49 -5.90 -12.35
CA LYS A 225 -2.50 -6.57 -11.55
C LYS A 225 -2.48 -8.07 -11.90
N PRO A 226 -2.13 -8.96 -10.95
CA PRO A 226 -2.10 -10.39 -11.19
C PRO A 226 -3.44 -10.93 -11.69
N LEU A 227 -3.40 -11.80 -12.70
CA LEU A 227 -4.54 -12.61 -13.09
C LEU A 227 -4.64 -13.84 -12.20
N PRO A 228 -5.84 -14.23 -11.76
CA PRO A 228 -6.01 -15.42 -10.94
C PRO A 228 -5.63 -16.69 -11.72
N GLU A 229 -5.11 -17.68 -11.00
CA GLU A 229 -4.86 -19.01 -11.53
C GLU A 229 -6.17 -19.82 -11.51
N GLU A 230 -6.62 -20.32 -12.66
CA GLU A 230 -7.89 -21.06 -12.75
C GLU A 230 -7.82 -22.49 -12.20
N GLN A 231 -6.62 -23.07 -12.14
CA GLN A 231 -6.39 -24.46 -11.74
C GLN A 231 -5.33 -24.54 -10.66
N VAL A 232 -5.52 -25.44 -9.69
CA VAL A 232 -4.58 -25.62 -8.58
C VAL A 232 -3.25 -26.26 -9.00
N THR A 233 -3.16 -26.76 -10.23
CA THR A 233 -1.92 -27.28 -10.85
C THR A 233 -1.24 -26.26 -11.77
N HIS A 234 -1.85 -25.09 -11.96
CA HIS A 234 -1.25 -24.01 -12.74
C HIS A 234 -0.02 -23.49 -11.99
N ILE A 235 1.12 -23.42 -12.67
CA ILE A 235 2.35 -22.81 -12.16
C ILE A 235 2.33 -21.34 -12.56
N ALA A 236 2.49 -20.43 -11.59
CA ALA A 236 2.32 -18.99 -11.77
C ALA A 236 3.13 -18.44 -12.94
N GLU A 237 2.51 -17.89 -13.98
CA GLU A 237 3.16 -17.24 -15.13
C GLU A 237 3.42 -15.73 -14.87
N PRO A 238 4.14 -14.99 -15.74
CA PRO A 238 4.35 -13.55 -15.54
C PRO A 238 3.04 -12.78 -15.35
N ALA A 239 1.94 -13.21 -15.97
CA ALA A 239 0.62 -12.59 -15.82
C ALA A 239 0.00 -12.80 -14.42
N ASN A 240 0.44 -13.82 -13.66
CA ASN A 240 -0.13 -14.21 -12.37
C ASN A 240 0.62 -13.60 -11.16
N VAL A 241 1.63 -12.77 -11.40
CA VAL A 241 2.44 -12.17 -10.34
C VAL A 241 2.53 -10.65 -10.49
N PRO A 242 2.61 -9.91 -9.38
CA PRO A 242 2.66 -8.46 -9.43
C PRO A 242 4.08 -8.02 -9.81
N ALA A 243 4.23 -7.22 -10.85
CA ALA A 243 5.54 -6.75 -11.31
C ALA A 243 5.41 -5.43 -12.09
N PRO A 244 6.49 -4.62 -12.19
CA PRO A 244 6.48 -3.46 -13.08
C PRO A 244 6.18 -3.87 -14.53
N LEU A 245 5.27 -3.15 -15.17
CA LEU A 245 4.96 -3.32 -16.59
C LEU A 245 6.14 -2.80 -17.42
N ARG A 246 6.79 -3.70 -18.16
CA ARG A 246 7.91 -3.35 -19.03
C ARG A 246 7.43 -2.92 -20.41
N ILE A 247 8.06 -1.89 -20.98
CA ILE A 247 7.80 -1.41 -22.35
C ILE A 247 7.74 -2.59 -23.34
N ARG A 248 8.71 -3.50 -23.29
CA ARG A 248 8.85 -4.58 -24.27
C ARG A 248 7.78 -5.67 -24.13
N GLU A 249 7.41 -6.03 -22.91
CA GLU A 249 6.39 -7.06 -22.66
C GLU A 249 5.02 -6.57 -23.12
N LEU A 250 4.63 -5.36 -22.70
CA LEU A 250 3.36 -4.76 -23.09
C LEU A 250 3.32 -4.46 -24.59
N ALA A 251 4.43 -4.01 -25.20
CA ALA A 251 4.52 -3.81 -26.64
C ALA A 251 4.25 -5.09 -27.45
N LEU A 252 4.72 -6.26 -26.97
CA LEU A 252 4.45 -7.54 -27.64
C LEU A 252 2.96 -7.92 -27.57
N GLN A 253 2.33 -7.73 -26.40
CA GLN A 253 0.88 -7.95 -26.24
C GLN A 253 0.07 -7.02 -27.15
N MET A 254 0.39 -5.72 -27.17
CA MET A 254 -0.29 -4.73 -28.01
C MET A 254 -0.11 -5.02 -29.50
N ARG A 255 1.10 -5.38 -29.95
CA ARG A 255 1.35 -5.73 -31.37
C ARG A 255 0.60 -6.99 -31.79
N ALA A 256 0.54 -8.01 -30.92
CA ALA A 256 -0.24 -9.21 -31.19
C ALA A 256 -1.74 -8.88 -31.32
N ALA A 257 -2.27 -8.04 -30.43
CA ALA A 257 -3.65 -7.56 -30.52
C ALA A 257 -3.90 -6.78 -31.84
N GLN A 258 -2.99 -5.89 -32.23
CA GLN A 258 -3.10 -5.07 -33.44
C GLN A 258 -3.13 -5.86 -34.76
N GLN A 259 -2.67 -7.11 -34.79
CA GLN A 259 -2.73 -7.96 -35.98
C GLN A 259 -4.13 -8.54 -36.24
N THR A 260 -5.08 -8.35 -35.32
CA THR A 260 -6.43 -8.90 -35.44
C THR A 260 -7.34 -7.94 -36.21
N ALA A 261 -8.19 -8.49 -37.09
CA ALA A 261 -9.17 -7.71 -37.86
C ALA A 261 -10.41 -7.27 -37.05
N GLN A 262 -10.52 -7.69 -35.78
CA GLN A 262 -11.59 -7.34 -34.86
C GLN A 262 -11.12 -6.25 -33.90
N GLN A 263 -12.03 -5.40 -33.47
CA GLN A 263 -11.76 -4.44 -32.40
C GLN A 263 -11.41 -5.18 -31.11
N LEU A 264 -10.24 -4.90 -30.54
CA LEU A 264 -9.80 -5.46 -29.27
C LEU A 264 -9.78 -4.40 -28.18
N LEU A 265 -10.45 -4.70 -27.08
CA LEU A 265 -10.56 -3.84 -25.90
C LEU A 265 -9.67 -4.31 -24.76
N GLN A 266 -9.12 -5.52 -24.83
CA GLN A 266 -8.36 -6.12 -23.73
C GLN A 266 -7.20 -7.01 -24.21
N THR A 267 -6.17 -7.08 -23.37
CA THR A 267 -5.09 -8.07 -23.32
C THR A 267 -4.91 -8.50 -21.85
N ASP A 268 -3.85 -9.24 -21.54
CA ASP A 268 -3.54 -9.61 -20.16
C ASP A 268 -3.33 -8.37 -19.27
N ASP A 269 -2.59 -7.37 -19.76
CA ASP A 269 -2.24 -6.17 -18.98
C ASP A 269 -3.09 -4.92 -19.32
N TYR A 270 -3.64 -4.79 -20.54
CA TYR A 270 -4.43 -3.62 -20.93
C TYR A 270 -5.93 -3.93 -20.99
N GLY A 271 -6.80 -3.04 -20.49
CA GLY A 271 -8.26 -3.09 -20.64
C GLY A 271 -9.02 -2.92 -19.33
N ALA A 272 -10.36 -2.77 -19.39
CA ALA A 272 -11.18 -2.60 -18.18
C ALA A 272 -10.93 -3.72 -17.16
N GLY A 273 -10.57 -3.34 -15.94
CA GLY A 273 -10.27 -4.27 -14.85
C GLY A 273 -8.88 -4.93 -14.89
N ARG A 274 -8.05 -4.62 -15.90
CA ARG A 274 -6.67 -5.10 -16.06
C ARG A 274 -5.66 -4.14 -15.40
N SER A 275 -4.36 -4.35 -15.65
CA SER A 275 -3.25 -3.58 -15.07
C SER A 275 -3.30 -2.09 -15.44
N LEU A 276 -3.65 -1.76 -16.69
CA LEU A 276 -3.79 -0.42 -17.22
C LEU A 276 -5.02 -0.32 -18.15
N ALA A 277 -5.77 0.77 -18.09
CA ALA A 277 -6.78 1.10 -19.08
C ALA A 277 -6.90 2.60 -19.25
N LEU A 278 -7.11 3.03 -20.50
CA LEU A 278 -7.52 4.39 -20.82
C LEU A 278 -8.99 4.40 -21.18
N PHE A 279 -9.71 5.39 -20.68
CA PHE A 279 -11.14 5.58 -20.87
C PHE A 279 -11.40 6.95 -21.48
N ARG A 280 -12.50 7.05 -22.22
CA ARG A 280 -13.12 8.29 -22.66
C ARG A 280 -14.63 8.10 -22.59
N GLU A 281 -15.34 9.06 -21.98
CA GLU A 281 -16.81 9.01 -21.85
C GLU A 281 -17.31 7.68 -21.23
N GLY A 282 -16.55 7.14 -20.27
CA GLY A 282 -16.85 5.86 -19.61
C GLY A 282 -16.52 4.60 -20.40
N ALA A 283 -16.15 4.70 -21.68
CA ALA A 283 -15.76 3.56 -22.52
C ALA A 283 -14.24 3.38 -22.58
N VAL A 284 -13.76 2.13 -22.57
CA VAL A 284 -12.33 1.80 -22.75
C VAL A 284 -11.91 2.13 -24.17
N LEU A 285 -10.75 2.79 -24.32
CA LEU A 285 -10.16 3.03 -25.64
C LEU A 285 -9.64 1.71 -26.24
N PRO A 286 -9.98 1.39 -27.50
CA PRO A 286 -9.51 0.18 -28.15
C PRO A 286 -8.00 0.21 -28.42
N ILE A 287 -7.42 -0.97 -28.52
CA ILE A 287 -5.98 -1.16 -28.74
C ILE A 287 -5.60 -0.89 -30.20
N ASN A 288 -6.40 -1.41 -31.12
CA ASN A 288 -6.16 -1.34 -32.56
C ASN A 288 -7.05 -0.31 -33.25
N ARG A 289 -6.50 0.32 -34.29
CA ARG A 289 -7.26 1.17 -35.19
C ARG A 289 -8.28 0.31 -35.92
N PHE A 290 -9.55 0.50 -35.57
CA PHE A 290 -10.68 -0.10 -36.26
C PHE A 290 -11.52 1.01 -36.88
N VAL A 291 -11.80 0.89 -38.18
CA VAL A 291 -12.72 1.78 -38.89
C VAL A 291 -13.94 0.93 -39.25
N ALA A 292 -15.04 1.14 -38.54
CA ALA A 292 -16.35 0.71 -39.03
C ALA A 292 -16.82 1.72 -40.09
N ASP A 293 -17.57 1.27 -41.10
CA ASP A 293 -18.24 2.20 -42.02
C ASP A 293 -19.06 3.22 -41.18
N ASP A 294 -18.95 4.50 -41.52
CA ASP A 294 -19.58 5.67 -40.86
C ASP A 294 -19.07 6.10 -39.45
N GLN A 295 -17.92 5.62 -38.96
CA GLN A 295 -17.32 6.13 -37.70
C GLN A 295 -15.93 6.79 -37.88
N PRO A 296 -15.60 7.84 -37.09
CA PRO A 296 -14.27 8.44 -37.09
C PRO A 296 -13.20 7.40 -36.71
N ALA A 297 -11.98 7.57 -37.22
CA ALA A 297 -10.89 6.65 -36.96
C ALA A 297 -10.63 6.50 -35.44
N MET A 298 -10.69 5.26 -34.95
CA MET A 298 -10.40 4.91 -33.55
C MET A 298 -8.89 5.00 -33.25
N PRO A 299 -8.48 5.23 -31.98
CA PRO A 299 -7.07 5.40 -31.64
C PRO A 299 -6.31 4.10 -31.86
N GLU A 300 -5.07 4.21 -32.31
CA GLU A 300 -4.10 3.12 -32.21
C GLU A 300 -3.23 3.38 -30.97
N ILE A 301 -3.32 2.50 -29.98
CA ILE A 301 -2.50 2.58 -28.76
C ILE A 301 -1.20 1.82 -29.02
N ARG A 302 -0.07 2.51 -28.97
CA ARG A 302 1.25 1.91 -29.13
C ARG A 302 2.07 2.09 -27.86
N ILE A 303 2.88 1.08 -27.57
CA ILE A 303 3.85 1.16 -26.47
C ILE A 303 5.17 1.65 -27.03
N ALA A 304 5.66 2.75 -26.47
CA ALA A 304 6.89 3.40 -26.88
C ALA A 304 7.73 3.77 -25.65
N ASP A 305 9.04 3.88 -25.86
CA ASP A 305 9.96 4.38 -24.84
C ASP A 305 9.98 5.90 -24.88
N LEU A 306 9.42 6.57 -23.88
CA LEU A 306 9.27 8.03 -23.84
C LEU A 306 10.30 8.65 -22.89
N ARG A 307 11.50 8.05 -22.78
CA ARG A 307 12.61 8.60 -22.00
C ARG A 307 13.00 10.00 -22.47
N ASP A 308 13.61 10.77 -21.57
CA ASP A 308 14.19 12.06 -21.94
C ASP A 308 15.38 11.89 -22.90
N VAL A 309 15.39 12.65 -23.98
CA VAL A 309 16.47 12.77 -24.96
C VAL A 309 16.72 14.24 -25.28
N ALA A 310 17.84 14.54 -25.95
CA ALA A 310 18.09 15.90 -26.41
C ALA A 310 16.96 16.37 -27.34
N GLY A 311 16.23 17.41 -26.93
CA GLY A 311 15.14 17.99 -27.71
C GLY A 311 13.73 17.50 -27.38
N GLY A 312 13.52 16.65 -26.36
CA GLY A 312 12.18 16.23 -25.92
C GLY A 312 12.14 14.79 -25.42
N TRP A 313 11.01 14.11 -25.63
CA TRP A 313 10.88 12.69 -25.35
C TRP A 313 11.32 11.85 -26.55
N ALA A 314 11.87 10.66 -26.27
CA ALA A 314 12.16 9.69 -27.32
C ALA A 314 10.88 9.32 -28.08
N HIS A 315 11.00 9.10 -29.39
CA HIS A 315 9.90 8.79 -30.29
C HIS A 315 8.79 9.84 -30.40
N GLU A 316 8.98 11.04 -29.84
CA GLU A 316 8.01 12.15 -29.92
C GLU A 316 7.71 12.55 -31.37
N ALA A 317 8.74 12.66 -32.21
CA ALA A 317 8.57 13.02 -33.63
C ALA A 317 7.97 11.90 -34.50
N ALA A 318 7.76 10.70 -33.95
CA ALA A 318 7.26 9.53 -34.69
C ALA A 318 5.77 9.26 -34.44
N ILE A 319 5.10 10.06 -33.60
CA ILE A 319 3.68 9.88 -33.30
C ILE A 319 2.81 10.48 -34.41
N GLU A 320 1.83 9.70 -34.88
CA GLU A 320 0.83 10.18 -35.85
C GLU A 320 -0.36 10.85 -35.14
N ALA A 321 -1.14 11.65 -35.87
CA ALA A 321 -2.19 12.50 -35.29
C ALA A 321 -3.25 11.75 -34.46
N ASP A 322 -3.59 10.51 -34.84
CA ASP A 322 -4.62 9.68 -34.20
C ASP A 322 -4.06 8.69 -33.15
N GLU A 323 -2.75 8.68 -32.92
CA GLU A 323 -2.07 7.68 -32.07
C GLU A 323 -1.96 8.12 -30.61
N ILE A 324 -1.81 7.12 -29.73
CA ILE A 324 -1.50 7.30 -28.32
C ILE A 324 -0.28 6.46 -28.00
N PHE A 325 0.82 7.09 -27.59
CA PHE A 325 2.00 6.38 -27.11
C PHE A 325 1.98 6.30 -25.59
N ILE A 326 2.24 5.11 -25.04
CA ILE A 326 2.31 4.86 -23.61
C ILE A 326 3.68 4.29 -23.27
N ASP A 327 4.35 4.87 -22.26
CA ASP A 327 5.54 4.33 -21.62
C ASP A 327 5.18 3.79 -20.23
N PRO A 328 5.01 2.46 -20.06
CA PRO A 328 4.65 1.88 -18.78
C PRO A 328 5.79 1.88 -17.74
N ASP A 329 7.06 1.98 -18.16
CA ASP A 329 8.19 2.01 -17.22
C ASP A 329 8.26 3.39 -16.50
N ARG A 330 7.66 4.43 -17.07
CA ARG A 330 7.66 5.81 -16.53
C ARG A 330 6.27 6.40 -16.26
N GLY A 331 5.21 5.78 -16.77
CA GLY A 331 3.84 6.31 -16.67
C GLY A 331 3.61 7.55 -17.54
N ARG A 332 4.37 7.71 -18.64
CA ARG A 332 4.21 8.82 -19.59
C ARG A 332 3.24 8.45 -20.71
N VAL A 333 2.46 9.42 -21.15
CA VAL A 333 1.51 9.30 -22.26
C VAL A 333 1.74 10.46 -23.22
N LEU A 334 1.93 10.15 -24.50
CA LEU A 334 2.04 11.14 -25.56
C LEU A 334 0.85 10.98 -26.51
N LEU A 335 0.16 12.08 -26.77
CA LEU A 335 -1.02 12.11 -27.65
C LEU A 335 -0.66 12.71 -29.00
N GLY A 336 -1.11 12.07 -30.10
CA GLY A 336 -1.09 12.69 -31.41
C GLY A 336 -1.92 13.98 -31.43
N THR A 337 -1.65 14.88 -32.37
CA THR A 337 -2.30 16.22 -32.42
C THR A 337 -3.83 16.18 -32.40
N THR A 338 -4.46 15.28 -33.16
CA THR A 338 -5.92 15.08 -33.14
C THR A 338 -6.38 14.55 -31.78
N ARG A 339 -5.62 13.64 -31.15
CA ARG A 339 -5.95 13.09 -29.83
C ARG A 339 -5.78 14.10 -28.70
N ALA A 340 -4.78 14.97 -28.78
CA ALA A 340 -4.57 16.07 -27.84
C ALA A 340 -5.74 17.07 -27.89
N ALA A 341 -6.21 17.44 -29.09
CA ALA A 341 -7.40 18.27 -29.24
C ALA A 341 -8.65 17.61 -28.63
N GLN A 342 -8.90 16.34 -28.95
CA GLN A 342 -10.03 15.60 -28.38
C GLN A 342 -9.93 15.42 -26.86
N HIS A 343 -8.72 15.32 -26.31
CA HIS A 343 -8.51 15.25 -24.85
C HIS A 343 -8.92 16.56 -24.16
N ALA A 344 -8.68 17.71 -24.81
CA ALA A 344 -9.11 19.01 -24.28
C ALA A 344 -10.63 19.14 -24.23
N ASP A 345 -11.35 18.56 -25.21
CA ASP A 345 -12.82 18.54 -25.24
C ASP A 345 -13.41 17.51 -24.26
N SER A 346 -12.83 16.29 -24.24
CA SER A 346 -13.30 15.15 -23.45
C SER A 346 -12.08 14.41 -22.86
N PRO A 347 -11.77 14.66 -21.56
CA PRO A 347 -10.56 14.15 -20.93
C PRO A 347 -10.43 12.64 -21.03
N ILE A 348 -9.24 12.20 -21.40
CA ILE A 348 -8.84 10.79 -21.29
C ILE A 348 -8.55 10.53 -19.81
N ILE A 349 -9.17 9.48 -19.29
CA ILE A 349 -9.06 9.03 -17.91
C ILE A 349 -8.26 7.74 -17.88
N ALA A 350 -7.35 7.58 -16.94
CA ALA A 350 -6.57 6.38 -16.74
C ALA A 350 -7.01 5.65 -15.47
N SER A 351 -7.07 4.31 -15.55
CA SER A 351 -7.04 3.44 -14.38
C SER A 351 -5.81 2.55 -14.49
N TYR A 352 -4.97 2.53 -13.47
CA TYR A 352 -3.72 1.79 -13.44
C TYR A 352 -3.39 1.29 -12.03
N HIS A 353 -2.33 0.51 -11.89
CA HIS A 353 -1.81 0.12 -10.58
C HIS A 353 -0.40 0.66 -10.39
N ARG A 354 -0.07 1.03 -9.15
CA ARG A 354 1.29 1.36 -8.71
C ARG A 354 1.79 0.27 -7.78
N GLY A 355 3.10 0.03 -7.79
CA GLY A 355 3.71 -0.88 -6.82
C GLY A 355 3.96 -0.16 -5.50
N PHE A 356 3.67 -0.81 -4.38
CA PHE A 356 4.15 -0.37 -3.05
C PHE A 356 4.18 -1.55 -2.06
N SER A 357 4.93 -1.43 -0.97
CA SER A 357 5.14 -2.56 -0.05
C SER A 357 4.02 -2.77 0.98
N ARG A 358 3.22 -1.73 1.27
CA ARG A 358 2.25 -1.73 2.38
C ARG A 358 1.03 -0.89 2.04
N GLU A 359 -0.14 -1.30 2.52
CA GLU A 359 -1.35 -0.47 2.52
C GLU A 359 -1.22 0.61 3.60
N MET A 360 -0.64 1.76 3.22
CA MET A 360 -0.51 2.94 4.05
C MET A 360 -0.57 4.20 3.18
N ALA A 361 -0.72 5.36 3.82
CA ALA A 361 -0.86 6.66 3.18
C ALA A 361 -2.07 6.75 2.24
N GLY A 362 -2.24 7.84 1.50
CA GLY A 362 -3.40 8.00 0.62
C GLY A 362 -3.39 6.96 -0.50
N GLY A 363 -4.38 6.06 -0.52
CA GLY A 363 -4.47 4.95 -1.47
C GLY A 363 -5.87 4.33 -1.61
N GLU A 364 -6.09 3.58 -2.69
CA GLU A 364 -7.33 2.81 -2.94
C GLU A 364 -7.16 1.39 -2.37
N TYR A 365 -7.36 1.25 -1.07
CA TYR A 365 -7.35 -0.03 -0.38
C TYR A 365 -8.40 -0.02 0.74
N GLU A 366 -8.64 -1.18 1.33
CA GLU A 366 -9.63 -1.32 2.39
C GLU A 366 -9.16 -0.62 3.66
N ARG A 367 -9.98 0.33 4.14
CA ARG A 367 -9.76 1.06 5.39
C ARG A 367 -10.89 0.79 6.35
N THR A 368 -10.58 0.72 7.64
CA THR A 368 -11.60 0.75 8.68
C THR A 368 -12.25 2.13 8.66
N PRO A 369 -13.55 2.24 8.34
CA PRO A 369 -14.23 3.53 8.31
C PRO A 369 -14.18 4.18 9.70
N ILE A 370 -14.05 5.51 9.72
CA ILE A 370 -14.15 6.26 10.97
C ILE A 370 -15.62 6.25 11.41
N ASP A 371 -15.85 5.88 12.67
CA ASP A 371 -17.16 5.96 13.31
C ASP A 371 -17.59 7.43 13.43
N ALA A 372 -18.28 7.93 12.41
CA ALA A 372 -18.92 9.24 12.47
C ALA A 372 -20.28 9.10 13.17
N THR A 373 -20.51 9.89 14.21
CA THR A 373 -21.78 9.94 14.95
C THR A 373 -22.95 10.52 14.13
N ALA A 374 -22.65 11.23 13.04
CA ALA A 374 -23.62 11.85 12.14
C ALA A 374 -23.42 11.39 10.68
N VAL A 375 -24.50 11.43 9.89
CA VAL A 375 -24.48 11.09 8.47
C VAL A 375 -23.52 12.02 7.72
N PRO A 376 -22.54 11.49 6.95
CA PRO A 376 -21.56 12.30 6.27
C PRO A 376 -22.15 13.11 5.11
N THR A 377 -21.62 14.31 4.91
CA THR A 377 -21.83 15.12 3.69
C THR A 377 -20.99 14.51 2.57
N LEU A 378 -21.61 14.10 1.47
CA LEU A 378 -20.92 13.43 0.36
C LEU A 378 -20.41 14.44 -0.67
N VAL A 379 -19.14 14.30 -1.07
CA VAL A 379 -18.51 15.07 -2.15
C VAL A 379 -18.09 14.10 -3.25
N SER A 380 -18.52 14.38 -4.49
CA SER A 380 -18.12 13.61 -5.67
C SER A 380 -18.27 14.42 -6.96
N GLY A 381 -17.62 13.97 -8.03
CA GLY A 381 -17.80 14.51 -9.38
C GLY A 381 -17.27 15.93 -9.57
N GLY A 382 -16.31 16.35 -8.74
CA GLY A 382 -15.78 17.71 -8.76
C GLY A 382 -16.74 18.76 -8.19
N ALA A 383 -17.68 18.36 -7.33
CA ALA A 383 -18.51 19.29 -6.57
C ALA A 383 -17.66 20.25 -5.73
N ASP A 384 -18.24 21.40 -5.35
CA ASP A 384 -17.56 22.42 -4.56
C ASP A 384 -17.20 21.87 -3.16
N PHE A 385 -15.93 21.52 -3.01
CA PHE A 385 -15.38 20.93 -1.79
C PHE A 385 -15.43 21.94 -0.64
N GLN A 386 -15.10 23.22 -0.87
CA GLN A 386 -15.04 24.20 0.23
C GLN A 386 -16.41 24.41 0.88
N SER A 387 -17.48 24.49 0.10
CA SER A 387 -18.85 24.57 0.64
C SER A 387 -19.22 23.39 1.54
N ALA A 388 -18.74 22.19 1.23
CA ALA A 388 -18.96 21.00 2.06
C ALA A 388 -18.17 21.05 3.37
N LEU A 389 -16.93 21.58 3.34
CA LEU A 389 -16.11 21.80 4.54
C LEU A 389 -16.75 22.83 5.48
N ASP A 390 -17.23 23.95 4.92
CA ASP A 390 -17.85 25.03 5.69
C ASP A 390 -19.15 24.56 6.37
N ALA A 391 -19.90 23.68 5.72
CA ALA A 391 -21.15 23.12 6.25
C ALA A 391 -20.94 22.24 7.50
N VAL A 392 -19.78 21.59 7.64
CA VAL A 392 -19.48 20.69 8.77
C VAL A 392 -18.66 21.36 9.88
N ALA A 393 -18.35 22.66 9.76
CA ALA A 393 -17.50 23.37 10.73
C ALA A 393 -18.05 23.34 12.16
N SER A 394 -19.37 23.16 12.34
CA SER A 394 -20.03 23.04 13.65
C SER A 394 -20.08 21.61 14.21
N GLY A 395 -19.30 20.69 13.66
CA GLY A 395 -19.28 19.27 14.00
C GLY A 395 -20.01 18.43 12.96
N GLY A 396 -19.35 17.40 12.44
CA GLY A 396 -19.88 16.57 11.37
C GLY A 396 -18.78 15.86 10.58
N SER A 397 -19.17 15.21 9.49
CA SER A 397 -18.22 14.50 8.62
C SER A 397 -18.44 14.81 7.14
N VAL A 398 -17.35 14.85 6.38
CA VAL A 398 -17.33 14.95 4.92
C VAL A 398 -16.69 13.69 4.37
N LEU A 399 -17.35 13.06 3.40
CA LEU A 399 -16.84 11.86 2.73
C LEU A 399 -16.67 12.11 1.24
N VAL A 400 -15.44 12.02 0.74
CA VAL A 400 -15.11 12.19 -0.69
C VAL A 400 -15.17 10.82 -1.38
N GLN A 401 -16.06 10.65 -2.35
CA GLN A 401 -16.34 9.36 -3.00
C GLN A 401 -15.79 9.27 -4.44
N ASP A 402 -14.69 9.97 -4.73
CA ASP A 402 -13.99 9.87 -6.01
C ASP A 402 -12.46 9.96 -5.84
N ASN A 403 -11.75 9.76 -6.94
CA ASN A 403 -10.29 9.75 -7.01
C ASN A 403 -9.74 10.99 -7.74
N LEU A 404 -10.54 12.06 -7.82
CA LEU A 404 -10.20 13.21 -8.63
C LEU A 404 -9.07 14.04 -8.02
N ARG A 405 -8.44 14.84 -8.88
CA ARG A 405 -7.49 15.90 -8.51
C ARG A 405 -8.25 17.21 -8.30
N TYR A 406 -8.30 17.67 -7.07
CA TYR A 406 -8.91 18.94 -6.68
C TYR A 406 -7.84 20.04 -6.65
N ALA A 407 -7.78 20.85 -7.71
CA ALA A 407 -6.80 21.93 -7.83
C ALA A 407 -7.29 23.22 -7.13
N PHE A 408 -7.23 23.24 -5.80
CA PHE A 408 -7.57 24.39 -4.96
C PHE A 408 -6.83 24.33 -3.62
N THR A 409 -6.79 25.45 -2.90
CA THR A 409 -6.21 25.52 -1.55
C THR A 409 -7.34 25.61 -0.53
N PRO A 410 -7.72 24.50 0.13
CA PRO A 410 -8.81 24.50 1.11
C PRO A 410 -8.45 25.25 2.39
N THR A 411 -9.48 25.66 3.12
CA THR A 411 -9.38 26.01 4.55
C THR A 411 -10.24 25.05 5.35
N PHE A 412 -9.64 24.38 6.34
CA PHE A 412 -10.36 23.47 7.23
C PHE A 412 -10.73 24.20 8.51
N HIS A 413 -12.03 24.33 8.78
CA HIS A 413 -12.52 25.02 9.97
C HIS A 413 -13.21 24.06 10.94
N VAL A 414 -12.83 24.16 12.21
CA VAL A 414 -13.58 23.57 13.33
C VAL A 414 -13.98 24.73 14.22
N ASN A 415 -15.28 24.97 14.37
CA ASN A 415 -15.77 26.07 15.17
C ASN A 415 -15.31 25.92 16.63
N GLY A 416 -14.85 27.03 17.23
CA GLY A 416 -14.53 27.05 18.65
C GLY A 416 -15.80 27.18 19.49
N LEU A 417 -15.88 26.43 20.59
CA LEU A 417 -16.95 26.62 21.58
C LEU A 417 -16.50 27.65 22.61
N THR A 418 -17.29 28.71 22.77
CA THR A 418 -17.04 29.82 23.71
C THR A 418 -17.58 29.57 25.12
N ALA A 419 -18.39 28.52 25.33
CA ALA A 419 -18.92 28.17 26.64
C ALA A 419 -17.94 27.27 27.43
N GLU A 420 -17.68 27.63 28.69
CA GLU A 420 -16.88 26.81 29.62
C GLU A 420 -17.56 25.45 29.86
N GLY A 421 -16.82 24.36 29.66
CA GLY A 421 -17.25 23.00 30.03
C GLY A 421 -17.96 22.17 28.96
N GLU A 422 -18.24 22.71 27.77
CA GLU A 422 -18.81 21.90 26.67
C GLU A 422 -17.73 21.02 26.00
N PRO A 423 -18.05 19.78 25.59
CA PRO A 423 -17.10 18.93 24.86
C PRO A 423 -16.75 19.57 23.52
N GLY A 424 -15.47 19.52 23.14
CA GLY A 424 -14.99 20.08 21.88
C GLY A 424 -15.68 19.51 20.65
N LEU A 425 -15.70 20.28 19.55
CA LEU A 425 -16.27 19.84 18.28
C LEU A 425 -15.28 18.96 17.51
N GLU A 426 -15.81 17.92 16.89
CA GLU A 426 -15.06 17.02 16.02
C GLU A 426 -15.53 17.17 14.57
N VAL A 427 -14.57 17.38 13.67
CA VAL A 427 -14.79 17.39 12.23
C VAL A 427 -13.95 16.30 11.60
N VAL A 428 -14.61 15.39 10.89
CA VAL A 428 -13.97 14.28 10.18
C VAL A 428 -14.06 14.53 8.69
N VAL A 429 -12.93 14.70 8.01
CA VAL A 429 -12.86 14.72 6.55
C VAL A 429 -12.16 13.45 6.11
N ALA A 430 -12.89 12.57 5.43
CA ALA A 430 -12.39 11.27 5.03
C ALA A 430 -12.59 11.03 3.53
N ALA A 431 -11.65 10.31 2.92
CA ALA A 431 -11.87 9.67 1.65
C ALA A 431 -12.71 8.41 1.86
N GLY A 432 -13.71 8.20 1.00
CA GLY A 432 -14.51 6.98 0.96
C GLY A 432 -13.63 5.74 0.91
N ASN A 433 -14.10 4.62 1.49
CA ASN A 433 -13.34 3.36 1.43
C ASN A 433 -13.02 3.02 -0.03
N GLY A 434 -11.78 2.60 -0.30
CA GLY A 434 -11.31 2.33 -1.66
C GLY A 434 -11.10 3.56 -2.56
N HIS A 435 -11.12 4.79 -2.02
CA HIS A 435 -10.88 6.02 -2.80
C HIS A 435 -9.59 6.74 -2.40
N ARG A 436 -9.00 7.46 -3.36
CA ARG A 436 -7.73 8.21 -3.24
C ARG A 436 -7.84 9.62 -3.84
N PRO A 437 -8.59 10.53 -3.22
CA PRO A 437 -8.64 11.92 -3.67
C PRO A 437 -7.29 12.64 -3.48
N LEU A 438 -6.96 13.51 -4.44
CA LEU A 438 -5.78 14.37 -4.39
C LEU A 438 -6.19 15.83 -4.22
N ILE A 439 -5.80 16.46 -3.11
CA ILE A 439 -5.88 17.90 -2.91
C ILE A 439 -4.58 18.51 -3.46
N ALA A 440 -4.69 19.20 -4.59
CA ALA A 440 -3.56 19.84 -5.25
C ALA A 440 -3.54 21.35 -4.91
N ALA A 441 -3.13 21.69 -3.68
CA ALA A 441 -3.03 23.08 -3.27
C ALA A 441 -1.79 23.78 -3.87
N SER A 442 -1.95 25.06 -4.20
CA SER A 442 -0.89 25.91 -4.77
C SER A 442 -0.07 26.66 -3.71
N GLY A 443 -0.45 26.52 -2.44
CA GLY A 443 0.17 27.19 -1.28
C GLY A 443 -0.20 26.48 0.02
N PRO A 444 0.12 27.08 1.19
CA PRO A 444 -0.18 26.49 2.49
C PRO A 444 -1.69 26.41 2.73
N ILE A 445 -2.14 25.26 3.22
CA ILE A 445 -3.53 24.96 3.59
C ILE A 445 -3.74 25.40 5.04
N THR A 446 -4.73 26.25 5.28
CA THR A 446 -4.98 26.78 6.63
C THR A 446 -5.87 25.82 7.43
N LEU A 447 -5.42 25.49 8.64
CA LEU A 447 -6.17 24.74 9.65
C LEU A 447 -6.70 25.70 10.71
N GLY A 448 -7.97 26.08 10.60
CA GLY A 448 -8.70 26.90 11.57
C GLY A 448 -9.37 26.05 12.64
N ILE A 449 -8.59 25.35 13.47
CA ILE A 449 -9.11 24.52 14.55
C ILE A 449 -9.42 25.42 15.77
N GLY A 450 -10.69 25.53 16.15
CA GLY A 450 -11.13 26.27 17.34
C GLY A 450 -10.70 25.62 18.65
N ALA A 451 -10.88 26.33 19.76
CA ALA A 451 -10.56 25.86 21.10
C ALA A 451 -11.21 24.49 21.40
N ARG A 452 -10.42 23.52 21.88
CA ARG A 452 -10.81 22.12 22.17
C ARG A 452 -11.26 21.33 20.94
N GLY A 453 -11.08 21.87 19.72
CA GLY A 453 -11.48 21.22 18.48
C GLY A 453 -10.59 20.06 18.07
N ARG A 454 -11.18 19.07 17.39
CA ARG A 454 -10.51 17.90 16.83
C ARG A 454 -10.78 17.82 15.33
N LEU A 455 -9.73 17.88 14.52
CA LEU A 455 -9.79 17.69 13.06
C LEU A 455 -9.16 16.36 12.68
N VAL A 456 -9.93 15.49 12.01
CA VAL A 456 -9.44 14.21 11.51
C VAL A 456 -9.42 14.25 9.98
N LEU A 457 -8.25 14.04 9.37
CA LEU A 457 -8.10 13.85 7.93
C LEU A 457 -7.71 12.39 7.65
N ASP A 458 -8.49 11.69 6.83
CA ASP A 458 -8.28 10.28 6.52
C ASP A 458 -8.26 9.98 5.02
N GLY A 459 -7.19 9.33 4.53
CA GLY A 459 -7.14 8.77 3.18
C GLY A 459 -6.79 9.74 2.05
N PHE A 460 -6.29 10.94 2.35
CA PHE A 460 -5.99 11.97 1.35
C PHE A 460 -4.54 11.96 0.87
N VAL A 461 -4.34 12.44 -0.35
CA VAL A 461 -3.04 12.86 -0.86
C VAL A 461 -3.09 14.37 -0.98
N ILE A 462 -2.12 15.07 -0.41
CA ILE A 462 -2.14 16.52 -0.29
C ILE A 462 -0.82 17.08 -0.81
N THR A 463 -0.89 18.04 -1.72
CA THR A 463 0.24 18.91 -2.08
C THR A 463 0.12 20.22 -1.32
N GLY A 464 1.24 20.75 -0.85
CA GLY A 464 1.29 21.94 0.01
C GLY A 464 1.27 21.62 1.50
N ALA A 465 1.80 22.56 2.29
CA ALA A 465 1.94 22.41 3.74
C ALA A 465 0.61 22.64 4.45
N LEU A 466 0.27 21.77 5.41
CA LEU A 466 -0.81 22.01 6.36
C LEU A 466 -0.31 22.97 7.45
N GLN A 467 -1.00 24.10 7.66
CA GLN A 467 -0.58 25.13 8.60
C GLN A 467 -1.63 25.39 9.68
N LEU A 468 -1.27 25.15 10.95
CA LEU A 468 -2.05 25.55 12.12
C LEU A 468 -1.34 26.77 12.75
N ALA A 469 -1.93 27.96 12.61
CA ALA A 469 -1.41 29.18 13.21
C ALA A 469 -1.58 29.18 14.74
N ALA A 470 -0.79 29.99 15.43
CA ALA A 470 -0.94 30.20 16.87
C ALA A 470 -2.22 31.00 17.19
N PHE A 471 -2.92 30.59 18.25
CA PHE A 471 -4.07 31.33 18.78
C PHE A 471 -3.70 31.96 20.13
N ALA A 472 -4.36 33.07 20.49
CA ALA A 472 -4.12 33.78 21.75
C ALA A 472 -4.91 33.15 22.92
N ASP A 473 -4.84 31.83 23.06
CA ASP A 473 -5.46 31.06 24.13
C ASP A 473 -4.62 29.81 24.48
N ASP A 474 -4.89 29.24 25.65
CA ASP A 474 -4.19 28.05 26.15
C ASP A 474 -5.00 26.76 25.93
N GLU A 475 -5.99 26.79 25.04
CA GLU A 475 -6.90 25.66 24.84
C GLU A 475 -6.26 24.60 23.92
N PRO A 476 -6.43 23.30 24.24
CA PRO A 476 -5.85 22.23 23.45
C PRO A 476 -6.54 22.12 22.09
N ARG A 477 -5.78 21.73 21.07
CA ARG A 477 -6.28 21.49 19.70
C ARG A 477 -5.70 20.20 19.17
N GLU A 478 -6.52 19.37 18.56
CA GLU A 478 -6.07 18.07 18.06
C GLU A 478 -6.18 17.97 16.53
N LEU A 479 -5.08 17.58 15.89
CA LEU A 479 -5.01 17.21 14.49
C LEU A 479 -4.64 15.74 14.36
N VAL A 480 -5.51 14.95 13.73
CA VAL A 480 -5.29 13.53 13.46
C VAL A 480 -5.20 13.31 11.96
N LEU A 481 -4.07 12.78 11.49
CA LEU A 481 -3.89 12.36 10.10
C LEU A 481 -3.77 10.84 10.08
N ARG A 482 -4.69 10.18 9.38
CA ARG A 482 -4.70 8.72 9.18
C ARG A 482 -4.60 8.43 7.69
N HIS A 483 -3.77 7.48 7.28
CA HIS A 483 -3.65 7.07 5.88
C HIS A 483 -3.51 8.26 4.90
N CYS A 484 -2.79 9.31 5.31
CA CYS A 484 -2.59 10.52 4.51
C CYS A 484 -1.19 10.52 3.88
N THR A 485 -1.07 11.14 2.70
CA THR A 485 0.20 11.42 2.04
C THR A 485 0.39 12.93 1.94
N LEU A 486 1.31 13.49 2.73
CA LEU A 486 1.91 14.80 2.50
C LEU A 486 3.24 14.56 1.77
N LEU A 487 3.48 15.25 0.67
CA LEU A 487 4.59 14.90 -0.24
C LEU A 487 5.96 14.85 0.47
N PRO A 488 6.70 13.74 0.36
CA PRO A 488 8.10 13.66 0.81
C PRO A 488 8.98 14.69 0.13
N GLY A 489 9.97 15.22 0.87
CA GLY A 489 10.91 16.23 0.36
C GLY A 489 10.42 17.68 0.41
N GLU A 490 9.15 17.90 0.75
CA GLU A 490 8.56 19.24 0.92
C GLU A 490 8.11 19.44 2.38
N LEU A 491 7.82 20.69 2.76
CA LEU A 491 7.20 20.96 4.06
C LEU A 491 5.78 20.39 4.07
N GLY A 492 5.56 19.36 4.88
CA GLY A 492 4.26 18.72 5.04
C GLY A 492 3.39 19.43 6.08
N LEU A 493 3.97 19.77 7.23
CA LEU A 493 3.21 20.28 8.37
C LEU A 493 3.94 21.45 9.05
N ARG A 494 3.20 22.52 9.34
CA ARG A 494 3.65 23.65 10.15
C ARG A 494 2.65 23.93 11.27
N ILE A 495 3.02 23.69 12.51
CA ILE A 495 2.17 23.87 13.70
C ILE A 495 2.79 24.92 14.61
N GLU A 496 2.15 26.08 14.68
CA GLU A 496 2.61 27.22 15.47
C GLU A 496 1.95 27.30 16.85
N HIS A 497 0.88 26.53 17.08
CA HIS A 497 0.15 26.56 18.36
C HIS A 497 0.83 25.66 19.42
N PRO A 498 1.22 26.20 20.59
CA PRO A 498 1.99 25.48 21.60
C PRO A 498 1.22 24.34 22.30
N PHE A 499 -0.12 24.40 22.35
CA PHE A 499 -0.96 23.35 22.97
C PHE A 499 -1.61 22.43 21.93
N ALA A 500 -1.00 22.29 20.76
CA ALA A 500 -1.49 21.39 19.72
C ALA A 500 -1.02 19.95 19.96
N ARG A 501 -1.93 18.99 19.78
CA ARG A 501 -1.64 17.55 19.71
C ARG A 501 -1.79 17.08 18.26
N VAL A 502 -0.70 16.57 17.69
CA VAL A 502 -0.67 15.99 16.35
C VAL A 502 -0.53 14.48 16.44
N VAL A 503 -1.42 13.74 15.80
CA VAL A 503 -1.40 12.28 15.73
C VAL A 503 -1.30 11.86 14.26
N LEU A 504 -0.27 11.08 13.94
CA LEU A 504 -0.03 10.52 12.62
C LEU A 504 -0.14 8.99 12.69
N GLU A 505 -1.02 8.39 11.89
CA GLU A 505 -1.19 6.94 11.81
C GLU A 505 -1.10 6.47 10.37
N ASP A 506 -0.14 5.61 10.07
CA ASP A 506 0.06 5.03 8.74
C ASP A 506 0.15 6.08 7.62
N CYS A 507 0.81 7.20 7.92
CA CYS A 507 0.99 8.33 7.01
C CYS A 507 2.37 8.31 6.34
N ILE A 508 2.44 8.91 5.15
CA ILE A 508 3.70 9.37 4.55
C ILE A 508 3.68 10.88 4.62
N VAL A 509 4.67 11.49 5.26
CA VAL A 509 4.74 12.94 5.43
C VAL A 509 6.12 13.47 5.03
N GLY A 510 6.14 14.69 4.52
CA GLY A 510 7.35 15.47 4.30
C GLY A 510 7.98 15.97 5.60
N SER A 511 8.70 17.09 5.54
CA SER A 511 9.27 17.72 6.73
C SER A 511 8.19 18.34 7.62
N LEU A 512 8.46 18.40 8.92
CA LEU A 512 7.55 18.88 9.95
C LEU A 512 8.23 20.02 10.75
N GLN A 513 7.54 21.15 10.84
CA GLN A 513 7.92 22.28 11.69
C GLN A 513 6.86 22.44 12.76
N ILE A 514 7.20 22.12 14.01
CA ILE A 514 6.21 22.06 15.09
C ILE A 514 6.78 22.80 16.30
N ASP A 515 5.97 23.66 16.91
CA ASP A 515 6.32 24.38 18.13
C ASP A 515 6.85 23.44 19.23
N ALA A 516 7.81 23.92 20.02
CA ALA A 516 8.49 23.11 21.02
C ALA A 516 7.56 22.60 22.12
N GLU A 517 6.50 23.34 22.47
CA GLU A 517 5.57 22.95 23.53
C GLU A 517 4.49 21.98 23.06
N ALA A 518 4.27 21.85 21.75
CA ALA A 518 3.29 20.94 21.18
C ALA A 518 3.71 19.45 21.30
N GLU A 519 2.76 18.55 21.05
CA GLU A 519 2.95 17.11 21.10
C GLU A 519 2.76 16.47 19.71
N LEU A 520 3.70 15.62 19.30
CA LEU A 520 3.61 14.81 18.08
C LEU A 520 3.72 13.32 18.42
N SER A 521 2.67 12.56 18.09
CA SER A 521 2.64 11.10 18.12
C SER A 521 2.56 10.56 16.70
N ALA A 522 3.48 9.66 16.32
CA ALA A 522 3.45 8.99 15.03
C ALA A 522 3.58 7.48 15.19
N SER A 523 2.71 6.73 14.52
CA SER A 523 2.72 5.27 14.51
C SER A 523 2.65 4.72 13.08
N GLY A 524 3.60 3.86 12.74
CA GLY A 524 3.63 3.23 11.41
C GLY A 524 3.92 4.19 10.25
N CYS A 525 4.52 5.36 10.51
CA CYS A 525 4.66 6.43 9.51
C CYS A 525 6.04 6.48 8.83
N ILE A 526 6.09 7.07 7.64
CA ILE A 526 7.33 7.49 6.98
C ILE A 526 7.38 9.03 7.02
N ILE A 527 8.41 9.58 7.64
CA ILE A 527 8.69 11.02 7.68
C ILE A 527 9.93 11.25 6.83
N ASP A 528 9.81 11.86 5.66
CA ASP A 528 10.89 11.94 4.69
C ASP A 528 11.10 13.37 4.18
N ALA A 529 12.24 13.95 4.56
CA ALA A 529 12.71 15.25 4.10
C ALA A 529 13.34 15.22 2.70
N GLY A 530 13.31 14.08 2.00
CA GLY A 530 13.86 13.87 0.65
C GLY A 530 15.37 13.57 0.64
N SER A 531 16.08 13.81 1.74
CA SER A 531 17.50 13.51 1.91
C SER A 531 17.83 13.26 3.38
N PRO A 532 18.77 12.33 3.69
CA PRO A 532 19.24 12.14 5.07
C PRO A 532 19.94 13.37 5.68
N GLU A 533 20.39 14.32 4.86
CA GLU A 533 20.98 15.59 5.31
C GLU A 533 19.95 16.73 5.47
N ALA A 534 18.76 16.58 4.89
CA ALA A 534 17.69 17.57 5.01
C ALA A 534 17.05 17.50 6.40
N VAL A 535 16.29 18.53 6.78
CA VAL A 535 15.62 18.58 8.09
C VAL A 535 14.24 17.94 7.99
N ALA A 536 14.05 16.84 8.72
CA ALA A 536 12.78 16.13 8.79
C ALA A 536 11.87 16.70 9.87
N ILE A 537 12.41 17.03 11.04
CA ILE A 537 11.64 17.60 12.15
C ILE A 537 12.48 18.68 12.85
N GLU A 538 11.91 19.87 12.99
CA GLU A 538 12.49 20.98 13.75
C GLU A 538 11.39 21.88 14.36
N GLY A 539 11.81 22.88 15.13
CA GLY A 539 10.96 23.94 15.63
C GLY A 539 10.55 24.96 14.56
N LEU A 540 9.90 26.04 14.97
CA LEU A 540 9.42 27.08 14.05
C LEU A 540 10.51 27.99 13.48
N ALA A 541 11.66 28.04 14.14
CA ALA A 541 12.85 28.77 13.72
C ALA A 541 13.94 27.76 13.31
N ASP A 542 14.82 28.19 12.40
CA ASP A 542 15.87 27.33 11.86
C ASP A 542 16.71 26.68 12.97
N ALA A 543 16.84 25.35 12.89
CA ALA A 543 17.58 24.54 13.87
C ALA A 543 17.06 24.63 15.32
N ALA A 544 15.88 25.19 15.56
CA ALA A 544 15.25 25.19 16.88
C ALA A 544 14.71 23.80 17.24
N ALA A 545 14.59 23.53 18.54
CA ALA A 545 13.98 22.31 19.03
C ALA A 545 12.48 22.28 18.70
N GLY A 546 12.02 21.19 18.08
CA GLY A 546 10.60 20.95 17.82
C GLY A 546 9.85 20.33 19.01
N ALA A 547 8.59 19.98 18.76
CA ALA A 547 7.65 19.35 19.70
C ALA A 547 8.17 18.14 20.48
N GLU A 548 7.44 17.78 21.53
CA GLU A 548 7.59 16.49 22.19
C GLU A 548 7.23 15.33 21.25
N LEU A 549 8.11 14.32 21.15
CA LEU A 549 7.96 13.22 20.19
C LEU A 549 7.67 11.87 20.84
N THR A 550 6.66 11.19 20.30
CA THR A 550 6.41 9.75 20.47
C THR A 550 6.38 9.08 19.10
N LEU A 551 7.35 8.22 18.80
CA LEU A 551 7.50 7.53 17.52
C LEU A 551 7.46 6.01 17.72
N GLN A 552 6.56 5.32 17.01
CA GLN A 552 6.42 3.87 17.08
C GLN A 552 6.41 3.26 15.68
N ALA A 553 7.34 2.35 15.40
CA ALA A 553 7.45 1.70 14.09
C ALA A 553 7.49 2.71 12.93
N CYS A 554 8.26 3.80 13.08
CA CYS A 554 8.37 4.85 12.06
C CYS A 554 9.73 4.79 11.34
N THR A 555 9.79 5.29 10.11
CA THR A 555 11.06 5.57 9.41
C THR A 555 11.19 7.06 9.18
N VAL A 556 12.24 7.66 9.75
CA VAL A 556 12.54 9.10 9.61
C VAL A 556 13.77 9.26 8.72
N VAL A 557 13.62 9.92 7.58
CA VAL A 557 14.69 10.24 6.64
C VAL A 557 14.95 11.75 6.71
N GLY A 558 16.12 12.10 7.25
CA GLY A 558 16.51 13.49 7.53
C GLY A 558 16.78 13.75 9.02
N LYS A 559 17.45 14.87 9.28
CA LYS A 559 17.83 15.33 10.61
C LYS A 559 16.61 15.67 11.47
N LEU A 560 16.71 15.44 12.77
CA LEU A 560 15.62 15.65 13.73
C LEU A 560 16.11 16.41 14.96
N HIS A 561 15.45 17.52 15.31
CA HIS A 561 15.69 18.28 16.54
C HIS A 561 14.38 18.42 17.33
N THR A 562 14.36 17.95 18.57
CA THR A 562 13.19 17.96 19.47
C THR A 562 13.57 18.42 20.86
N ARG A 563 12.63 19.09 21.55
CA ARG A 563 12.77 19.43 22.96
C ARG A 563 12.82 18.18 23.84
N LEU A 564 11.94 17.20 23.59
CA LEU A 564 11.82 15.97 24.36
C LEU A 564 11.40 14.79 23.48
N MET A 565 12.20 13.73 23.49
CA MET A 565 11.83 12.46 22.88
C MET A 565 11.27 11.52 23.94
N ARG A 566 9.95 11.52 24.14
CA ARG A 566 9.29 10.74 25.20
C ARG A 566 9.43 9.24 24.96
N LEU A 567 9.21 8.78 23.73
CA LEU A 567 9.42 7.39 23.34
C LEU A 567 9.77 7.29 21.86
N ALA A 568 10.81 6.54 21.53
CA ALA A 568 11.02 6.02 20.19
C ALA A 568 11.19 4.50 20.26
N SER A 569 10.26 3.74 19.67
CA SER A 569 10.22 2.27 19.72
C SER A 569 10.11 1.69 18.31
N ASN A 570 10.94 0.70 17.97
CA ASN A 570 10.93 0.07 16.63
C ASN A 570 11.13 1.08 15.48
N THR A 571 11.80 2.21 15.75
CA THR A 571 11.91 3.34 14.82
C THR A 571 13.28 3.36 14.15
N LEU A 572 13.32 3.71 12.87
CA LEU A 572 14.53 3.82 12.06
C LEU A 572 14.82 5.29 11.77
N PHE A 573 15.92 5.83 12.34
CA PHE A 573 16.40 7.17 12.02
C PHE A 573 17.51 7.10 10.96
N PHE A 574 17.21 7.52 9.73
CA PHE A 574 18.17 7.61 8.64
C PHE A 574 18.55 9.08 8.41
N ALA A 575 19.48 9.56 9.22
CA ALA A 575 19.90 10.95 9.27
C ALA A 575 21.43 11.08 9.27
N ARG A 576 21.95 12.13 8.65
CA ARG A 576 23.39 12.46 8.66
C ARG A 576 23.56 13.98 8.67
N LEU A 577 24.61 14.45 9.34
CA LEU A 577 25.02 15.86 9.25
C LEU A 577 25.70 16.13 7.90
N ALA A 578 25.42 17.30 7.33
CA ALA A 578 26.20 17.85 6.23
C ALA A 578 27.63 18.18 6.71
N GLN A 579 28.55 18.47 5.78
CA GLN A 579 29.89 18.93 6.14
C GLN A 579 30.20 20.26 5.42
N PRO A 580 30.24 21.41 6.13
CA PRO A 580 29.88 21.62 7.55
C PRO A 580 28.34 21.62 7.79
N ASP A 581 27.92 21.49 9.05
CA ASP A 581 26.52 21.60 9.49
C ASP A 581 26.45 22.38 10.81
N ASP A 582 25.39 23.17 11.01
CA ASP A 582 25.17 23.97 12.22
C ASP A 582 24.59 23.12 13.36
N TRP A 583 24.09 21.93 13.05
CA TRP A 583 23.49 21.02 14.01
C TRP A 583 24.55 20.23 14.81
N ALA A 584 24.34 20.10 16.12
CA ALA A 584 25.25 19.35 16.99
C ALA A 584 25.20 17.83 16.76
N ALA A 585 24.08 17.30 16.26
CA ALA A 585 23.85 15.88 16.07
C ALA A 585 22.77 15.62 14.99
N PRO A 586 22.82 14.50 14.26
CA PRO A 586 21.81 14.17 13.25
C PRO A 586 20.42 13.90 13.84
N VAL A 587 20.38 13.35 15.07
CA VAL A 587 19.17 13.25 15.89
C VAL A 587 19.49 13.88 17.23
N TRP A 588 18.79 14.94 17.57
CA TRP A 588 19.07 15.79 18.72
C TRP A 588 17.82 15.96 19.57
N ALA A 589 17.87 15.48 20.81
CA ALA A 589 16.91 15.76 21.85
C ALA A 589 17.58 16.62 22.94
N GLU A 590 16.99 17.78 23.27
CA GLU A 590 17.54 18.66 24.30
C GLU A 590 17.44 18.03 25.70
N ARG A 591 16.23 17.56 26.07
CA ARG A 591 15.98 16.87 27.35
C ARG A 591 16.28 15.38 27.24
N ARG A 592 17.48 14.99 27.66
CA ARG A 592 17.94 13.58 27.65
C ARG A 592 17.71 12.82 28.95
N GLN A 593 17.33 13.51 30.03
CA GLN A 593 17.07 12.90 31.34
C GLN A 593 15.67 12.26 31.43
N GLU A 594 14.82 12.54 30.44
CA GLU A 594 13.45 12.06 30.33
C GLU A 594 13.30 11.29 29.00
N GLY A 595 12.45 10.26 29.00
CA GLY A 595 12.16 9.44 27.82
C GLY A 595 13.11 8.26 27.59
N CYS A 596 12.83 7.51 26.51
CA CYS A 596 13.56 6.28 26.17
C CYS A 596 13.54 6.03 24.66
N VAL A 597 14.67 5.59 24.11
CA VAL A 597 14.77 5.04 22.76
C VAL A 597 15.05 3.55 22.88
N ARG A 598 14.24 2.70 22.25
CA ARG A 598 14.34 1.25 22.37
C ARG A 598 14.13 0.53 21.04
N PHE A 599 14.83 -0.58 20.83
CA PHE A 599 14.67 -1.45 19.65
C PHE A 599 14.68 -0.66 18.32
N SER A 600 15.52 0.37 18.25
CA SER A 600 15.50 1.38 17.18
C SER A 600 16.90 1.52 16.59
N PHE A 601 16.97 1.96 15.34
CA PHE A 601 18.23 2.33 14.71
C PHE A 601 18.46 3.84 14.88
N VAL A 602 19.57 4.21 15.53
CA VAL A 602 19.94 5.60 15.85
C VAL A 602 21.33 5.87 15.27
N PRO A 603 21.50 6.86 14.38
CA PRO A 603 22.79 7.10 13.73
C PRO A 603 23.88 7.48 14.75
N GLU A 604 25.13 7.27 14.37
CA GLU A 604 26.27 7.65 15.19
C GLU A 604 26.29 9.19 15.42
N GLY A 605 26.75 9.62 16.58
CA GLY A 605 26.75 11.05 16.96
C GLY A 605 25.41 11.60 17.46
N SER A 606 24.31 10.82 17.41
CA SER A 606 23.01 11.26 17.93
C SER A 606 22.98 11.51 19.44
N LEU A 607 22.37 12.64 19.83
CA LEU A 607 22.12 13.04 21.20
C LEU A 607 20.67 12.71 21.59
N VAL A 608 20.44 11.48 22.05
CA VAL A 608 19.11 10.96 22.42
C VAL A 608 19.04 10.60 23.91
N PRO A 609 17.83 10.39 24.47
CA PRO A 609 17.64 9.80 25.81
C PRO A 609 18.23 8.39 25.92
N ARG A 610 18.00 7.74 27.07
CA ARG A 610 18.52 6.39 27.35
C ARG A 610 18.17 5.41 26.22
N ARG A 611 19.20 4.75 25.69
CA ARG A 611 19.09 3.72 24.64
C ARG A 611 18.90 2.35 25.28
N HIS A 612 17.97 1.54 24.77
CA HIS A 612 17.74 0.16 25.18
C HIS A 612 17.66 -0.75 23.96
N ARG A 613 18.69 -1.59 23.75
CA ARG A 613 18.79 -2.50 22.59
C ARG A 613 18.62 -1.75 21.25
N CYS A 614 19.26 -0.58 21.14
CA CYS A 614 19.30 0.17 19.88
C CYS A 614 20.52 -0.23 19.07
N LEU A 615 20.42 -0.05 17.75
CA LEU A 615 21.51 -0.26 16.80
C LEU A 615 22.02 1.08 16.27
N PRO A 616 23.32 1.21 15.91
CA PRO A 616 24.39 0.25 16.15
C PRO A 616 24.69 0.07 17.65
N ASP A 617 25.13 -1.12 18.03
CA ASP A 617 25.61 -1.46 19.39
C ASP A 617 27.10 -1.89 19.34
N GLU A 618 27.68 -2.25 20.49
CA GLU A 618 29.09 -2.66 20.55
C GLU A 618 29.42 -3.91 19.71
N GLN A 619 28.42 -4.77 19.45
CA GLN A 619 28.59 -5.99 18.65
C GLN A 619 28.41 -5.72 17.15
N HIS A 620 27.67 -4.67 16.80
CA HIS A 620 27.31 -4.31 15.43
C HIS A 620 27.60 -2.82 15.14
N PRO A 621 28.85 -2.35 15.30
CA PRO A 621 29.18 -0.92 15.16
C PRO A 621 28.93 -0.37 13.75
N ASP A 622 29.19 -1.20 12.72
CA ASP A 622 29.10 -0.80 11.31
C ASP A 622 27.74 -1.09 10.65
N VAL A 623 26.70 -1.38 11.44
CA VAL A 623 25.41 -1.73 10.88
C VAL A 623 24.72 -0.51 10.29
N LEU A 624 24.30 -0.61 9.03
CA LEU A 624 23.61 0.46 8.32
C LEU A 624 22.36 -0.06 7.60
N PRO A 625 21.25 0.68 7.63
CA PRO A 625 20.06 0.34 6.86
C PRO A 625 20.30 0.60 5.37
N HIS A 626 19.92 -0.36 4.54
CA HIS A 626 19.98 -0.22 3.08
C HIS A 626 18.56 -0.30 2.50
N PHE A 627 18.12 0.76 1.83
CA PHE A 627 16.79 0.83 1.24
C PHE A 627 16.78 0.35 -0.21
N THR A 628 15.68 -0.23 -0.65
CA THR A 628 15.46 -0.60 -2.05
C THR A 628 15.44 0.68 -2.90
N SER A 629 14.64 1.66 -2.49
CA SER A 629 14.67 3.04 -2.96
C SER A 629 14.21 4.01 -1.86
N LEU A 630 14.68 5.25 -1.94
CA LEU A 630 14.17 6.39 -1.15
C LEU A 630 13.40 7.39 -2.02
N ARG A 631 13.17 7.08 -3.30
CA ARG A 631 12.32 7.91 -4.17
C ARG A 631 10.87 7.51 -3.97
N HIS A 632 10.00 8.44 -3.56
CA HIS A 632 8.59 8.19 -3.28
C HIS A 632 7.81 7.51 -4.42
N ALA A 633 8.14 7.80 -5.67
CA ALA A 633 7.46 7.19 -6.82
C ALA A 633 7.88 5.74 -7.11
N ASP A 634 8.99 5.26 -6.54
CA ASP A 634 9.50 3.92 -6.80
C ASP A 634 8.74 2.85 -5.99
N PRO A 635 8.50 1.65 -6.53
CA PRO A 635 7.73 0.61 -5.84
C PRO A 635 8.29 0.15 -4.50
N GLY A 636 9.62 0.15 -4.37
CA GLY A 636 10.34 -0.23 -3.16
C GLY A 636 10.63 0.93 -2.20
N TYR A 637 9.85 2.02 -2.26
CA TYR A 637 10.04 3.20 -1.41
C TYR A 637 10.06 2.85 0.09
N ALA A 638 11.13 3.27 0.77
CA ALA A 638 11.39 3.05 2.20
C ALA A 638 11.40 1.57 2.66
N GLN A 639 11.42 0.62 1.72
CA GLN A 639 11.55 -0.81 2.03
C GLN A 639 13.02 -1.17 2.25
N LEU A 640 13.36 -1.91 3.31
CA LEU A 640 14.71 -2.44 3.46
C LEU A 640 15.02 -3.52 2.42
N ARG A 641 16.23 -3.45 1.85
CA ARG A 641 16.77 -4.48 0.96
C ARG A 641 16.98 -5.78 1.74
N SER A 642 16.90 -6.90 1.03
CA SER A 642 17.26 -8.22 1.57
C SER A 642 18.74 -8.31 1.99
N ALA A 643 19.60 -7.46 1.44
CA ALA A 643 21.01 -7.37 1.80
C ALA A 643 21.27 -6.60 3.11
N THR A 644 20.26 -5.88 3.64
CA THR A 644 20.37 -5.24 4.95
C THR A 644 20.64 -6.27 6.02
N ALA A 645 21.53 -5.95 6.97
CA ALA A 645 21.93 -6.87 8.03
C ALA A 645 20.72 -7.43 8.79
N LEU A 646 20.78 -8.73 9.11
CA LEU A 646 19.68 -9.44 9.74
C LEU A 646 19.25 -8.80 11.07
N VAL A 647 20.20 -8.26 11.84
CA VAL A 647 19.94 -7.58 13.11
C VAL A 647 19.05 -6.33 12.98
N LEU A 648 18.99 -5.68 11.80
CA LEU A 648 18.04 -4.60 11.52
C LEU A 648 16.68 -5.15 11.08
N ARG A 649 16.69 -6.25 10.32
CA ARG A 649 15.46 -6.90 9.86
C ARG A 649 14.72 -7.64 10.98
N GLU A 650 15.40 -8.04 12.05
CA GLU A 650 14.85 -8.78 13.20
C GLU A 650 15.03 -8.02 14.52
N GLY A 651 15.37 -6.73 14.46
CA GLY A 651 15.80 -5.95 15.62
C GLY A 651 14.67 -5.29 16.43
N ALA A 652 13.42 -5.41 15.99
CA ALA A 652 12.28 -4.89 16.74
C ALA A 652 12.03 -5.70 18.04
N ASP A 653 11.20 -5.17 18.93
CA ASP A 653 10.89 -5.80 20.21
C ASP A 653 10.24 -7.20 20.12
N ASP A 654 9.51 -7.46 19.03
CA ASP A 654 8.87 -8.74 18.72
C ASP A 654 9.66 -9.61 17.71
N GLY A 655 10.91 -9.23 17.39
CA GLY A 655 11.73 -9.88 16.37
C GLY A 655 11.40 -9.49 14.93
N GLY A 656 10.57 -8.46 14.72
CA GLY A 656 10.25 -7.89 13.41
C GLY A 656 11.29 -6.91 12.88
N GLU A 657 10.97 -6.35 11.71
CA GLU A 657 11.80 -5.34 11.04
C GLU A 657 11.67 -3.99 11.77
N ILE A 658 12.78 -3.26 11.91
CA ILE A 658 12.77 -1.90 12.45
C ILE A 658 12.32 -0.91 11.36
N GLY A 659 11.40 0.00 11.71
CA GLY A 659 10.92 1.08 10.83
C GLY A 659 9.45 0.94 10.39
N ALA A 660 9.04 1.76 9.43
CA ALA A 660 7.65 1.82 8.92
C ALA A 660 7.11 0.49 8.35
N MET A 661 8.02 -0.40 7.93
CA MET A 661 7.69 -1.71 7.36
C MET A 661 7.54 -2.81 8.42
N HIS A 662 7.69 -2.48 9.71
CA HIS A 662 7.54 -3.41 10.84
C HIS A 662 6.23 -4.20 10.80
N ALA A 663 5.12 -3.52 10.49
CA ALA A 663 3.77 -4.10 10.43
C ALA A 663 3.60 -5.19 9.35
N LEU A 664 4.54 -5.31 8.40
CA LEU A 664 4.51 -6.39 7.41
C LEU A 664 4.92 -7.75 8.01
N HIS A 665 5.62 -7.75 9.15
CA HIS A 665 6.12 -8.95 9.81
C HIS A 665 6.87 -9.88 8.83
N GLN A 666 7.78 -9.31 8.04
CA GLN A 666 8.46 -10.07 6.98
C GLN A 666 9.35 -11.22 7.50
N PRO A 667 10.19 -11.03 8.53
CA PRO A 667 11.00 -12.12 9.09
C PRO A 667 10.13 -13.26 9.62
N GLN A 668 9.04 -12.90 10.28
CA GLN A 668 8.04 -13.82 10.79
C GLN A 668 7.43 -14.68 9.67
N ARG A 669 6.99 -14.07 8.56
CA ARG A 669 6.50 -14.77 7.36
C ARG A 669 7.57 -15.72 6.80
N GLU A 670 8.82 -15.26 6.74
CA GLU A 670 9.97 -16.04 6.25
C GLU A 670 10.22 -17.29 7.12
N VAL A 671 10.23 -17.14 8.44
CA VAL A 671 10.40 -18.24 9.40
C VAL A 671 9.26 -19.25 9.30
N ASN A 672 8.01 -18.77 9.24
CA ASN A 672 6.84 -19.64 9.10
C ASN A 672 6.89 -20.46 7.81
N LEU A 673 7.29 -19.84 6.69
CA LEU A 673 7.45 -20.54 5.43
C LEU A 673 8.55 -21.60 5.49
N ARG A 674 9.71 -21.33 6.11
CA ARG A 674 10.76 -22.34 6.30
C ARG A 674 10.25 -23.55 7.06
N LEU A 675 9.60 -23.32 8.20
CA LEU A 675 9.05 -24.39 9.04
C LEU A 675 8.05 -25.27 8.27
N ARG A 676 7.23 -24.68 7.41
CA ARG A 676 6.28 -25.42 6.56
C ARG A 676 6.95 -26.16 5.43
N LEU A 677 8.00 -25.61 4.83
CA LEU A 677 8.72 -26.29 3.76
C LEU A 677 9.39 -27.56 4.23
N ASP A 678 9.88 -27.62 5.47
CA ASP A 678 10.44 -28.87 6.03
C ASP A 678 9.41 -30.02 6.03
N GLU A 679 8.11 -29.71 6.18
CA GLU A 679 7.04 -30.72 6.12
C GLU A 679 6.71 -31.14 4.67
N TYR A 680 6.78 -30.23 3.71
CA TYR A 680 6.20 -30.42 2.37
C TYR A 680 7.21 -30.59 1.23
N LEU A 681 8.48 -30.27 1.45
CA LEU A 681 9.55 -30.47 0.48
C LEU A 681 9.87 -31.97 0.33
N ARG A 682 10.31 -32.39 -0.86
CA ARG A 682 10.77 -33.78 -1.07
C ARG A 682 12.12 -33.98 -0.41
N PHE A 683 12.35 -35.18 0.10
CA PHE A 683 13.64 -35.55 0.69
C PHE A 683 14.78 -35.33 -0.31
N GLY A 684 15.87 -34.70 0.16
CA GLY A 684 17.05 -34.41 -0.63
C GLY A 684 16.97 -33.14 -1.49
N LEU A 685 15.85 -32.41 -1.47
CA LEU A 685 15.76 -31.08 -2.07
C LEU A 685 16.08 -29.98 -1.05
N HIS A 686 16.56 -28.85 -1.54
CA HIS A 686 16.90 -27.65 -0.78
C HIS A 686 16.17 -26.44 -1.37
N ALA A 687 15.36 -25.75 -0.56
CA ALA A 687 14.60 -24.59 -1.00
C ALA A 687 15.32 -23.28 -0.64
N GLY A 688 15.58 -22.43 -1.63
CA GLY A 688 16.10 -21.07 -1.44
C GLY A 688 15.02 -20.01 -1.69
N PHE A 689 15.04 -18.92 -0.91
CA PHE A 689 14.12 -17.80 -1.09
C PHE A 689 14.77 -16.69 -1.92
N PHE A 690 14.04 -16.20 -2.91
CA PHE A 690 14.46 -15.12 -3.78
C PHE A 690 13.38 -14.05 -3.82
N TYR A 691 13.67 -12.88 -3.24
CA TYR A 691 12.71 -11.79 -3.24
C TYR A 691 12.77 -11.03 -4.57
N VAL A 692 11.60 -10.86 -5.20
CA VAL A 692 11.45 -9.99 -6.36
C VAL A 692 11.02 -8.61 -5.86
N THR A 693 11.81 -7.59 -6.18
CA THR A 693 11.61 -6.19 -5.80
C THR A 693 11.62 -5.30 -7.02
#